data_AF-A0A420RWH8-F1
#
_entry.id   AF-A0A420RWH8-F1
#
_cell.length_a   1.000
_cell.length_b   1.000
_cell.length_c   1.000
_cell.angle_alpha   90.00
_cell.angle_beta   90.00
_cell.angle_gamma   90.00
#
_symmetry.space_group_name_H-M   'P 1'
#
loop_
_entity.id
_entity.type
_entity.pdbx_description
1 polymer ?
#
loop_
_entity_poly.entity_id
_entity_poly.type
_entity_poly.pdbx_seq_one_letter_code
_entity_poly.pdbx_strand_id
1 'polypeptide(L)'
;MLVSSDVPETDYPEWAAGTTYSIGARVIVAAQHKVYESAADSNTGNNPVTPSATPKWKEVGPTNRWKPFDKSISSQVKQASNISYRIKPGQAITSLGLLNVTGATSIRVRLIDPTFGTVYDKTTAMSPVPVAVGWWEWFFGERRTPTQALLQDLPSFPAADVLIDVTGTADLAIGVILMGQRRTFSLGVKSGARVSFQDYSIKDRNEFGDVILLERGFARRAAFQMLLASKEVDAFNDFLISVRATPCLWIGSGRFEATVVYGLRAGAGRADMTDIVTPTPIDALPPAPSPGDTAAEFNAKSFPFVAAEVLMVPQINTAATQTNQNAVAADERAVAADASKSAAQAAAATATTKAGEAVGSATAAAGSATAASTSAGNAAGSATAASGSASAAAGSATAASGSATAANTAKTGAEAARDAAEDFRDQAEVFATQQLKGSSTTSVTPGAGAKSFTIEASRSFVTGMYVVATSTSDPATQMSGPVQSYDPATGALVIAVDTFSGASAKSDWVIGVAAKGSSGMAQQVITGNTTAVPGVIYVIAAANVTLTLPTTGLSSDSKIGIRLAAAVSRNQVIDFLTVNFRGQTPGQRFIDKKGFGLDIKYNATRGDGALMQEIAPASVTYTCPVDGWYLLTAIGGGAAGLNTGRGGGAGGLAQKRVFLTAGLTLAISIGAGGASNGAAGGATTVTGTGVALTANGGTTTGGGTATGGDRNITGGASGNATGTGGGAVGVYGVGYGSLASSGSAGAGTGGPNTSGTFGGPSLPGILSGAGYAGGRVLLPVGIPAATASGQSGPGAGAAANRFAGEFAGGGGNSTGGAVAGAGGPMGGGGGGANAAMQRIEILNVDGTVANTIIATPDVAEQLHPGAWRVAAEQYEPAPTAGLQHISVGAFYDRFGPAKWAILSDETPPVRAVVRDASVRKYIDLDNADLPAGLAILQAAGHAIDPAAILDAPIQPHELP
;
A
#
# COMPACT_ATOMS: atom_id res chain seq x y z
N MET A 1 15.45 6.86 -50.12
CA MET A 1 15.79 5.97 -51.26
C MET A 1 17.26 6.20 -51.63
N LEU A 2 17.90 5.30 -52.39
CA LEU A 2 19.35 5.32 -52.70
C LEU A 2 19.87 6.73 -53.05
N VAL A 3 20.94 7.18 -52.38
CA VAL A 3 21.54 8.52 -52.53
C VAL A 3 22.71 8.46 -53.51
N SER A 4 23.60 7.47 -53.37
CA SER A 4 24.73 7.27 -54.26
C SER A 4 25.26 5.84 -54.18
N SER A 5 25.89 5.36 -55.25
CA SER A 5 26.62 4.09 -55.29
C SER A 5 27.77 4.20 -56.29
N ASP A 6 28.84 3.45 -56.05
CA ASP A 6 29.97 3.30 -56.99
C ASP A 6 29.69 2.32 -58.14
N VAL A 7 28.64 1.52 -58.05
CA VAL A 7 28.30 0.53 -59.08
C VAL A 7 27.85 1.24 -60.35
N PRO A 8 28.49 1.08 -61.52
CA PRO A 8 28.06 1.72 -62.76
C PRO A 8 26.77 1.09 -63.28
N GLU A 9 25.98 1.89 -64.01
CA GLU A 9 24.73 1.46 -64.65
C GLU A 9 24.94 1.38 -66.16
N THR A 10 25.84 0.49 -66.59
CA THR A 10 26.30 0.35 -67.99
C THR A 10 26.11 -1.07 -68.52
N ASP A 11 25.09 -1.78 -68.02
CA ASP A 11 24.82 -3.18 -68.37
C ASP A 11 24.56 -3.39 -69.88
N TYR A 12 23.85 -2.45 -70.50
CA TYR A 12 23.53 -2.43 -71.93
C TYR A 12 23.44 -0.96 -72.41
N PRO A 13 23.45 -0.72 -73.74
CA PRO A 13 23.23 0.62 -74.27
C PRO A 13 21.87 1.20 -73.83
N GLU A 14 21.82 2.51 -73.60
CA GLU A 14 20.57 3.21 -73.30
C GLU A 14 19.63 3.16 -74.50
N TRP A 15 18.33 2.97 -74.24
CA TRP A 15 17.32 2.97 -75.30
C TRP A 15 17.29 4.32 -76.01
N ALA A 16 17.41 4.28 -77.34
CA ALA A 16 17.35 5.45 -78.20
C ALA A 16 16.25 5.27 -79.25
N ALA A 17 15.39 6.28 -79.40
CA ALA A 17 14.25 6.23 -80.31
C ALA A 17 14.66 6.07 -81.80
N GLY A 18 15.86 6.52 -82.18
CA GLY A 18 16.39 6.43 -83.54
C GLY A 18 17.15 5.15 -83.88
N THR A 19 17.33 4.23 -82.92
CA THR A 19 18.08 2.98 -83.12
C THR A 19 17.11 1.83 -83.41
N THR A 20 17.46 0.99 -84.39
CA THR A 20 16.71 -0.23 -84.71
C THR A 20 17.28 -1.42 -83.94
N TYR A 21 16.42 -2.14 -83.23
CA TYR A 21 16.80 -3.30 -82.40
C TYR A 21 16.28 -4.61 -83.00
N SER A 22 17.14 -5.62 -83.11
CA SER A 22 16.75 -6.98 -83.51
C SER A 22 16.07 -7.73 -82.36
N ILE A 23 15.40 -8.86 -82.66
CA ILE A 23 14.88 -9.75 -81.61
C ILE A 23 16.00 -10.22 -80.68
N GLY A 24 15.76 -10.22 -79.36
CA GLY A 24 16.74 -10.58 -78.33
C GLY A 24 17.75 -9.47 -77.97
N ALA A 25 17.74 -8.32 -78.65
CA ALA A 25 18.59 -7.18 -78.30
C ALA A 25 18.16 -6.56 -76.96
N ARG A 26 19.14 -6.23 -76.10
CA ARG A 26 18.89 -5.69 -74.76
C ARG A 26 19.28 -4.22 -74.65
N VAL A 27 18.44 -3.46 -73.97
CA VAL A 27 18.63 -2.02 -73.71
C VAL A 27 18.35 -1.73 -72.24
N ILE A 28 18.97 -0.67 -71.72
CA ILE A 28 18.63 -0.11 -70.41
C ILE A 28 17.72 1.11 -70.57
N VAL A 29 16.81 1.29 -69.63
CA VAL A 29 16.11 2.56 -69.40
C VAL A 29 16.59 3.09 -68.06
N ALA A 30 17.59 3.97 -68.09
CA ALA A 30 18.24 4.49 -66.89
C ALA A 30 17.26 5.27 -65.98
N ALA A 31 16.22 5.88 -66.56
CA ALA A 31 15.15 6.54 -65.80
C ALA A 31 14.30 5.58 -64.93
N GLN A 32 14.32 4.28 -65.23
CA GLN A 32 13.53 3.26 -64.53
C GLN A 32 14.38 2.17 -63.88
N HIS A 33 15.69 2.18 -64.14
CA HIS A 33 16.65 1.20 -63.64
C HIS A 33 16.32 -0.25 -64.04
N LYS A 34 15.79 -0.43 -65.24
CA LYS A 34 15.35 -1.72 -65.79
C LYS A 34 16.01 -2.04 -67.13
N VAL A 35 16.18 -3.34 -67.37
CA VAL A 35 16.68 -3.94 -68.61
C VAL A 35 15.51 -4.53 -69.39
N TYR A 36 15.43 -4.17 -70.66
CA TYR A 36 14.41 -4.65 -71.60
C TYR A 36 15.06 -5.43 -72.73
N GLU A 37 14.42 -6.51 -73.16
CA GLU A 37 14.81 -7.33 -74.31
C GLU A 37 13.77 -7.18 -75.42
N SER A 38 14.20 -6.92 -76.65
CA SER A 38 13.29 -6.75 -77.77
C SER A 38 12.64 -8.08 -78.14
N ALA A 39 11.31 -8.13 -78.11
CA ALA A 39 10.50 -9.29 -78.48
C ALA A 39 10.12 -9.29 -79.98
N ALA A 40 10.42 -8.21 -80.69
CA ALA A 40 10.16 -8.04 -82.12
C ALA A 40 11.44 -7.73 -82.88
N ASP A 41 11.53 -8.20 -84.11
CA ASP A 41 12.61 -7.87 -85.02
C ASP A 41 12.40 -6.47 -85.65
N SER A 42 13.48 -5.77 -85.97
CA SER A 42 13.45 -4.38 -86.49
C SER A 42 12.67 -3.38 -85.61
N ASN A 43 12.75 -3.52 -84.29
CA ASN A 43 12.05 -2.68 -83.32
C ASN A 43 12.66 -1.26 -83.25
N THR A 44 11.99 -0.26 -83.83
CA THR A 44 12.45 1.14 -83.89
C THR A 44 11.37 2.08 -83.34
N GLY A 45 11.75 3.12 -82.60
CA GLY A 45 10.84 4.17 -82.10
C GLY A 45 9.81 3.74 -81.05
N ASN A 46 9.72 2.45 -80.70
CA ASN A 46 8.79 1.97 -79.67
C ASN A 46 9.44 2.10 -78.29
N ASN A 47 8.89 2.97 -77.45
CA ASN A 47 9.39 3.20 -76.09
C ASN A 47 9.10 1.98 -75.19
N PRO A 48 10.12 1.36 -74.54
CA PRO A 48 9.95 0.24 -73.62
C PRO A 48 9.05 0.55 -72.40
N VAL A 49 8.90 1.84 -72.07
CA VAL A 49 8.14 2.34 -70.92
C VAL A 49 6.64 2.46 -71.20
N THR A 50 6.25 2.63 -72.46
CA THR A 50 4.86 2.92 -72.83
C THR A 50 4.09 1.61 -73.07
N PRO A 51 3.02 1.33 -72.30
CA PRO A 51 2.24 0.12 -72.52
C PRO A 51 1.58 0.14 -73.91
N SER A 52 1.74 -0.95 -74.66
CA SER A 52 1.20 -1.16 -76.01
C SER A 52 0.35 -2.42 -76.01
N ALA A 53 -0.71 -2.45 -76.85
CA ALA A 53 -1.57 -3.62 -77.03
C ALA A 53 -0.81 -4.87 -77.53
N THR A 54 0.37 -4.69 -78.12
CA THR A 54 1.32 -5.76 -78.42
C THR A 54 2.68 -5.39 -77.82
N PRO A 55 3.11 -6.04 -76.73
CA PRO A 55 4.36 -5.71 -76.06
C PRO A 55 5.56 -6.13 -76.94
N LYS A 56 6.23 -5.15 -77.53
CA LYS A 56 7.45 -5.34 -78.34
C LYS A 56 8.73 -5.45 -77.50
N TRP A 57 8.63 -5.20 -76.20
CA TRP A 57 9.72 -5.27 -75.24
C TRP A 57 9.32 -6.18 -74.08
N LYS A 58 10.23 -7.07 -73.69
CA LYS A 58 10.12 -7.95 -72.54
C LYS A 58 10.99 -7.42 -71.41
N GLU A 59 10.42 -7.18 -70.24
CA GLU A 59 11.19 -6.81 -69.06
C GLU A 59 12.00 -8.03 -68.58
N VAL A 60 13.33 -7.90 -68.51
CA VAL A 60 14.24 -8.98 -68.09
C VAL A 60 14.58 -8.87 -66.61
N GLY A 61 14.71 -7.65 -66.10
CA GLY A 61 15.03 -7.40 -64.69
C GLY A 61 15.65 -6.02 -64.47
N PRO A 62 16.09 -5.72 -63.24
CA PRO A 62 16.76 -4.46 -62.90
C PRO A 62 18.21 -4.39 -63.40
N THR A 63 18.74 -3.17 -63.50
CA THR A 63 20.18 -2.92 -63.76
C THR A 63 21.06 -3.40 -62.61
N ASN A 64 22.35 -3.66 -62.86
CA ASN A 64 23.27 -4.27 -61.88
C ASN A 64 23.30 -3.52 -60.54
N ARG A 65 23.28 -2.19 -60.57
CA ARG A 65 23.20 -1.31 -59.39
C ARG A 65 21.94 -1.55 -58.54
N TRP A 66 20.83 -1.94 -59.16
CA TRP A 66 19.52 -2.03 -58.50
C TRP A 66 19.08 -3.46 -58.18
N LYS A 67 19.81 -4.48 -58.67
CA LYS A 67 19.60 -5.90 -58.31
C LYS A 67 19.47 -6.13 -56.80
N PRO A 68 20.27 -5.51 -55.90
CA PRO A 68 20.15 -5.76 -54.47
C PRO A 68 18.83 -5.35 -53.81
N PHE A 69 17.98 -4.61 -54.53
CA PHE A 69 16.71 -4.06 -54.03
C PHE A 69 15.48 -4.66 -54.73
N ASP A 70 15.65 -5.66 -55.60
CA ASP A 70 14.60 -6.20 -56.47
C ASP A 70 13.72 -7.28 -55.82
N LYS A 71 13.90 -7.51 -54.51
CA LYS A 71 13.20 -8.49 -53.67
C LYS A 71 13.43 -9.96 -54.10
N SER A 72 14.39 -10.23 -54.98
CA SER A 72 14.78 -11.57 -55.40
C SER A 72 16.14 -11.93 -54.81
N ILE A 73 16.30 -13.13 -54.23
CA ILE A 73 17.59 -13.59 -53.67
C ILE A 73 18.58 -13.99 -54.76
N SER A 74 18.07 -14.45 -55.91
CA SER A 74 18.87 -15.10 -56.96
C SER A 74 19.58 -14.10 -57.86
N SER A 75 19.06 -12.87 -57.98
CA SER A 75 19.75 -11.78 -58.65
C SER A 75 20.87 -11.27 -57.75
N GLN A 76 22.04 -11.03 -58.32
CA GLN A 76 23.18 -10.48 -57.60
C GLN A 76 23.75 -9.29 -58.35
N VAL A 77 24.05 -8.21 -57.63
CA VAL A 77 24.99 -7.19 -58.13
C VAL A 77 26.37 -7.83 -58.18
N LYS A 78 27.12 -7.57 -59.24
CA LYS A 78 28.51 -8.02 -59.40
C LYS A 78 29.40 -6.85 -59.70
N GLN A 79 30.45 -6.66 -58.90
CA GLN A 79 31.50 -5.68 -59.14
C GLN A 79 32.75 -6.10 -58.37
N ALA A 80 33.89 -6.08 -59.05
CA ALA A 80 35.16 -6.49 -58.46
C ALA A 80 35.63 -5.53 -57.35
N SER A 81 36.32 -6.07 -56.35
CA SER A 81 37.07 -5.36 -55.30
C SER A 81 36.25 -4.59 -54.27
N ASN A 82 35.36 -3.68 -54.67
CA ASN A 82 34.55 -2.90 -53.74
C ASN A 82 33.14 -2.64 -54.27
N ILE A 83 32.19 -2.51 -53.34
CA ILE A 83 30.83 -2.05 -53.60
C ILE A 83 30.43 -1.12 -52.46
N SER A 84 29.99 0.09 -52.78
CA SER A 84 29.49 1.07 -51.82
C SER A 84 28.07 1.55 -52.15
N TYR A 85 27.26 1.67 -51.11
CA TYR A 85 25.91 2.19 -51.17
C TYR A 85 25.68 3.21 -50.05
N ARG A 86 25.21 4.41 -50.41
CA ARG A 86 24.67 5.40 -49.48
C ARG A 86 23.16 5.45 -49.64
N ILE A 87 22.42 5.17 -48.58
CA ILE A 87 20.97 5.04 -48.61
C ILE A 87 20.38 5.94 -47.54
N LYS A 88 19.32 6.69 -47.88
CA LYS A 88 18.54 7.48 -46.91
C LYS A 88 17.17 6.83 -46.71
N PRO A 89 16.93 6.07 -45.64
CA PRO A 89 15.67 5.35 -45.44
C PRO A 89 14.49 6.28 -45.17
N GLY A 90 14.72 7.44 -44.54
CA GLY A 90 13.67 8.40 -44.16
C GLY A 90 12.73 7.90 -43.06
N GLN A 91 13.11 6.80 -42.41
CA GLN A 91 12.41 6.12 -41.32
C GLN A 91 13.48 5.51 -40.40
N ALA A 92 13.15 5.33 -39.12
CA ALA A 92 14.07 4.68 -38.19
C ALA A 92 14.21 3.18 -38.53
N ILE A 93 15.43 2.75 -38.84
CA ILE A 93 15.80 1.35 -39.07
C ILE A 93 16.55 0.82 -37.83
N THR A 94 16.27 -0.42 -37.44
CA THR A 94 16.96 -1.06 -36.30
C THR A 94 17.78 -2.28 -36.74
N SER A 95 17.53 -2.77 -37.95
CA SER A 95 18.20 -3.95 -38.51
C SER A 95 18.55 -3.78 -39.99
N LEU A 96 19.70 -4.33 -40.36
CA LEU A 96 20.21 -4.43 -41.72
C LEU A 96 20.67 -5.86 -41.99
N GLY A 97 20.23 -6.46 -43.10
CA GLY A 97 20.65 -7.78 -43.56
C GLY A 97 21.19 -7.73 -44.98
N LEU A 98 22.39 -8.28 -45.18
CA LEU A 98 22.96 -8.57 -46.49
C LEU A 98 22.92 -10.08 -46.72
N LEU A 99 22.27 -10.51 -47.79
CA LEU A 99 22.02 -11.92 -48.10
C LEU A 99 22.64 -12.32 -49.43
N ASN A 100 23.00 -13.60 -49.54
CA ASN A 100 23.61 -14.19 -50.74
C ASN A 100 24.85 -13.41 -51.19
N VAL A 101 25.74 -13.14 -50.22
CA VAL A 101 27.01 -12.45 -50.41
C VAL A 101 28.07 -13.47 -50.81
N THR A 102 28.81 -13.19 -51.87
CA THR A 102 29.91 -14.02 -52.38
C THR A 102 31.16 -13.17 -52.53
N GLY A 103 32.33 -13.72 -52.20
CA GLY A 103 33.62 -13.02 -52.41
C GLY A 103 33.90 -11.82 -51.50
N ALA A 104 33.07 -11.51 -50.50
CA ALA A 104 33.31 -10.42 -49.57
C ALA A 104 34.33 -10.82 -48.48
N THR A 105 35.27 -9.92 -48.17
CA THR A 105 36.24 -10.06 -47.07
C THR A 105 35.83 -9.28 -45.84
N SER A 106 35.27 -8.08 -46.04
CA SER A 106 34.78 -7.21 -44.96
C SER A 106 33.57 -6.40 -45.40
N ILE A 107 32.63 -6.21 -44.48
CA ILE A 107 31.47 -5.35 -44.64
C ILE A 107 31.50 -4.32 -43.52
N ARG A 108 31.59 -3.04 -43.88
CA ARG A 108 31.50 -1.92 -42.95
C ARG A 108 30.18 -1.21 -43.16
N VAL A 109 29.44 -1.02 -42.07
CA VAL A 109 28.16 -0.32 -42.06
C VAL A 109 28.28 0.89 -41.14
N ARG A 110 27.98 2.07 -41.68
CA ARG A 110 28.01 3.34 -40.97
C ARG A 110 26.66 4.02 -41.02
N LEU A 111 26.22 4.56 -39.89
CA LEU A 111 25.03 5.39 -39.79
C LEU A 111 25.46 6.82 -39.49
N ILE A 112 25.23 7.75 -40.42
CA ILE A 112 25.66 9.15 -40.30
C ILE A 112 24.45 10.05 -40.27
N ASP A 113 24.21 10.69 -39.13
CA ASP A 113 23.15 11.68 -38.96
C ASP A 113 23.64 13.09 -39.35
N PRO A 114 22.83 13.91 -40.04
CA PRO A 114 23.23 15.26 -40.44
C PRO A 114 23.46 16.22 -39.27
N THR A 115 22.91 15.94 -38.08
CA THR A 115 23.03 16.79 -36.88
C THR A 115 24.07 16.25 -35.91
N PHE A 116 24.09 14.93 -35.69
CA PHE A 116 24.89 14.29 -34.65
C PHE A 116 26.15 13.56 -35.16
N GLY A 117 26.40 13.51 -36.47
CA GLY A 117 27.58 12.86 -37.06
C GLY A 117 27.44 11.33 -37.14
N THR A 118 28.57 10.60 -37.12
CA THR A 118 28.55 9.12 -37.18
C THR A 118 28.06 8.54 -35.86
N VAL A 119 26.85 7.97 -35.88
CA VAL A 119 26.19 7.40 -34.70
C VAL A 119 26.44 5.90 -34.58
N TYR A 120 26.81 5.23 -35.68
CA TYR A 120 27.11 3.81 -35.71
C TYR A 120 28.20 3.53 -36.73
N ASP A 121 29.18 2.72 -36.37
CA ASP A 121 30.23 2.24 -37.27
C ASP A 121 30.62 0.83 -36.83
N LYS A 122 30.25 -0.17 -37.64
CA LYS A 122 30.57 -1.56 -37.36
C LYS A 122 31.13 -2.22 -38.59
N THR A 123 32.27 -2.88 -38.41
CA THR A 123 32.90 -3.71 -39.43
C THR A 123 32.72 -5.18 -39.07
N THR A 124 32.06 -5.92 -39.96
CA THR A 124 31.89 -7.37 -39.87
C THR A 124 32.89 -8.04 -40.81
N ALA A 125 33.78 -8.85 -40.26
CA ALA A 125 34.70 -9.67 -41.07
C ALA A 125 33.95 -10.89 -41.62
N MET A 126 34.12 -11.18 -42.92
CA MET A 126 33.55 -12.36 -43.58
C MET A 126 34.61 -13.45 -43.79
N SER A 127 35.48 -13.63 -42.79
CA SER A 127 36.56 -14.61 -42.86
C SER A 127 35.99 -16.04 -42.93
N PRO A 128 36.63 -16.97 -43.67
CA PRO A 128 36.27 -18.39 -43.66
C PRO A 128 36.26 -18.95 -42.23
N VAL A 129 35.15 -19.55 -41.82
CA VAL A 129 34.97 -20.19 -40.51
C VAL A 129 34.90 -21.72 -40.67
N PRO A 130 35.35 -22.52 -39.69
CA PRO A 130 35.25 -23.98 -39.75
C PRO A 130 33.80 -24.46 -39.85
N VAL A 131 33.56 -25.53 -40.62
CA VAL A 131 32.21 -26.07 -40.88
C VAL A 131 31.57 -26.73 -39.64
N ALA A 132 32.36 -27.17 -38.66
CA ALA A 132 31.88 -27.74 -37.40
C ALA A 132 32.66 -27.20 -36.19
N VAL A 133 32.05 -27.32 -35.01
CA VAL A 133 32.60 -26.82 -33.74
C VAL A 133 33.47 -27.90 -33.10
N GLY A 134 34.78 -27.68 -33.05
CA GLY A 134 35.74 -28.60 -32.43
C GLY A 134 37.17 -28.10 -32.56
N TRP A 135 38.03 -28.51 -31.62
CA TRP A 135 39.46 -28.16 -31.66
C TRP A 135 40.16 -28.75 -32.89
N TRP A 136 39.77 -29.95 -33.32
CA TRP A 136 40.33 -30.60 -34.52
C TRP A 136 39.94 -29.86 -35.80
N GLU A 137 38.65 -29.53 -35.96
CA GLU A 137 38.12 -28.82 -37.12
C GLU A 137 38.60 -27.37 -37.20
N TRP A 138 38.92 -26.74 -36.06
CA TRP A 138 39.55 -25.42 -36.03
C TRP A 138 40.92 -25.41 -36.71
N PHE A 139 41.73 -26.47 -36.48
CA PHE A 139 43.08 -26.60 -37.04
C PHE A 139 43.12 -27.28 -38.41
N PHE A 140 42.27 -28.28 -38.67
CA PHE A 140 42.35 -29.15 -39.85
C PHE A 140 41.05 -29.26 -40.66
N GLY A 141 39.97 -28.61 -40.24
CA GLY A 141 38.67 -28.68 -40.90
C GLY A 141 38.56 -27.80 -42.15
N GLU A 142 37.64 -28.18 -43.03
CA GLU A 142 37.24 -27.34 -44.16
C GLU A 142 36.65 -26.02 -43.64
N ARG A 143 37.03 -24.91 -44.27
CA ARG A 143 36.57 -23.56 -43.90
C ARG A 143 35.60 -23.03 -44.94
N ARG A 144 34.43 -22.60 -44.49
CA ARG A 144 33.40 -22.01 -45.34
C ARG A 144 33.30 -20.51 -45.07
N THR A 145 33.28 -19.70 -46.13
CA THR A 145 32.96 -18.27 -46.03
C THR A 145 31.49 -18.09 -45.68
N PRO A 146 31.15 -17.28 -44.66
CA PRO A 146 29.76 -16.94 -44.39
C PRO A 146 29.11 -16.30 -45.62
N THR A 147 27.86 -16.66 -45.94
CA THR A 147 27.16 -16.12 -47.12
C THR A 147 26.14 -15.02 -46.81
N GLN A 148 26.07 -14.59 -45.55
CA GLN A 148 25.20 -13.52 -45.09
C GLN A 148 25.84 -12.70 -43.95
N ALA A 149 25.42 -11.44 -43.83
CA ALA A 149 25.78 -10.58 -42.71
C ALA A 149 24.51 -9.91 -42.15
N LEU A 150 24.32 -10.02 -40.84
CA LEU A 150 23.13 -9.52 -40.15
C LEU A 150 23.53 -8.60 -38.99
N LEU A 151 23.12 -7.34 -39.08
CA LEU A 151 23.30 -6.34 -38.04
C LEU A 151 21.92 -6.03 -37.45
N GLN A 152 21.75 -6.25 -36.15
CA GLN A 152 20.46 -6.11 -35.44
C GLN A 152 20.47 -5.01 -34.37
N ASP A 153 21.61 -4.34 -34.25
CA ASP A 153 21.95 -3.39 -33.20
C ASP A 153 22.09 -1.96 -33.76
N LEU A 154 21.40 -1.64 -34.85
CA LEU A 154 21.43 -0.29 -35.40
C LEU A 154 20.60 0.65 -34.51
N PRO A 155 21.17 1.78 -34.06
CA PRO A 155 20.45 2.75 -33.26
C PRO A 155 19.37 3.46 -34.09
N SER A 156 18.22 3.74 -33.46
CA SER A 156 17.02 4.27 -34.12
C SER A 156 17.12 5.78 -34.40
N PHE A 157 17.75 6.17 -35.51
CA PHE A 157 17.84 7.57 -35.97
C PHE A 157 17.15 7.75 -37.34
N PRO A 158 15.99 8.42 -37.42
CA PRO A 158 15.19 8.49 -38.64
C PRO A 158 15.77 9.41 -39.74
N ALA A 159 16.61 10.39 -39.38
CA ALA A 159 17.21 11.33 -40.32
C ALA A 159 18.58 10.88 -40.89
N ALA A 160 19.12 9.77 -40.36
CA ALA A 160 20.46 9.31 -40.66
C ALA A 160 20.58 8.58 -42.01
N ASP A 161 21.74 8.74 -42.63
CA ASP A 161 22.14 8.05 -43.85
C ASP A 161 22.89 6.76 -43.51
N VAL A 162 22.54 5.68 -44.21
CA VAL A 162 23.21 4.37 -44.09
C VAL A 162 24.26 4.28 -45.19
N LEU A 163 25.53 4.18 -44.81
CA LEU A 163 26.62 3.86 -45.72
C LEU A 163 27.02 2.41 -45.54
N ILE A 164 27.01 1.65 -46.62
CA ILE A 164 27.40 0.25 -46.66
C ILE A 164 28.60 0.16 -47.59
N ASP A 165 29.75 -0.20 -47.05
CA ASP A 165 30.98 -0.41 -47.80
C ASP A 165 31.38 -1.88 -47.71
N VAL A 166 31.36 -2.58 -48.83
CA VAL A 166 31.75 -3.98 -48.94
C VAL A 166 33.05 -4.06 -49.72
N THR A 167 34.06 -4.70 -49.12
CA THR A 167 35.34 -4.98 -49.77
C THR A 167 35.47 -6.48 -49.97
N GLY A 168 36.00 -6.90 -51.12
CA GLY A 168 36.08 -8.31 -51.49
C GLY A 168 37.05 -8.61 -52.63
N THR A 169 36.89 -9.80 -53.21
CA THR A 169 37.69 -10.34 -54.31
C THR A 169 37.14 -9.90 -55.68
N ALA A 170 37.67 -10.46 -56.76
CA ALA A 170 37.17 -10.21 -58.12
C ALA A 170 35.73 -10.70 -58.34
N ASP A 171 35.29 -11.70 -57.56
CA ASP A 171 33.96 -12.31 -57.66
C ASP A 171 32.95 -11.72 -56.66
N LEU A 172 33.22 -10.50 -56.15
CA LEU A 172 32.36 -9.86 -55.17
C LEU A 172 30.94 -9.66 -55.72
N ALA A 173 29.98 -10.29 -55.04
CA ALA A 173 28.58 -10.26 -55.41
C ALA A 173 27.67 -10.14 -54.17
N ILE A 174 26.59 -9.38 -54.28
CA ILE A 174 25.59 -9.20 -53.21
C ILE A 174 24.21 -9.48 -53.80
N GLY A 175 23.46 -10.40 -53.17
CA GLY A 175 22.11 -10.73 -53.63
C GLY A 175 21.10 -9.68 -53.20
N VAL A 176 20.91 -9.51 -51.89
CA VAL A 176 19.84 -8.67 -51.35
C VAL A 176 20.32 -7.83 -50.18
N ILE A 177 19.95 -6.54 -50.16
CA ILE A 177 20.17 -5.63 -49.03
C ILE A 177 18.81 -5.25 -48.45
N LEU A 178 18.55 -5.68 -47.21
CA LEU A 178 17.28 -5.42 -46.50
C LEU A 178 17.50 -4.54 -45.30
N MET A 179 16.68 -3.49 -45.20
CA MET A 179 16.64 -2.58 -44.07
C MET A 179 15.23 -2.60 -43.47
N GLY A 180 15.13 -2.64 -42.15
CA GLY A 180 13.83 -2.64 -41.50
C GLY A 180 13.88 -2.50 -40.00
N GLN A 181 12.71 -2.61 -39.39
CA GLN A 181 12.54 -2.65 -37.95
C GLN A 181 12.41 -4.11 -37.48
N ARG A 182 13.19 -4.48 -36.47
CA ARG A 182 13.09 -5.79 -35.85
C ARG A 182 11.85 -5.85 -34.98
N ARG A 183 10.95 -6.79 -35.30
CA ARG A 183 9.89 -7.21 -34.38
C ARG A 183 10.26 -8.56 -33.80
N THR A 184 10.39 -8.64 -32.48
CA THR A 184 10.68 -9.89 -31.78
C THR A 184 9.38 -10.37 -31.16
N PHE A 185 9.00 -11.60 -31.47
CA PHE A 185 7.84 -12.29 -30.90
C PHE A 185 8.35 -13.55 -30.21
N SER A 186 7.63 -14.04 -29.19
CA SER A 186 7.93 -15.29 -28.47
C SER A 186 9.09 -15.26 -27.46
N LEU A 187 9.03 -16.22 -26.53
CA LEU A 187 10.09 -16.62 -25.58
C LEU A 187 11.22 -17.45 -26.23
N GLY A 188 11.04 -17.94 -27.47
CA GLY A 188 12.05 -18.69 -28.22
C GLY A 188 11.48 -19.76 -29.15
N VAL A 189 12.33 -20.21 -30.09
CA VAL A 189 12.08 -21.35 -30.98
C VAL A 189 12.45 -22.65 -30.25
N LYS A 190 11.55 -23.65 -30.22
CA LYS A 190 11.84 -24.97 -29.66
C LYS A 190 12.93 -25.68 -30.48
N SER A 191 13.73 -26.52 -29.82
CA SER A 191 14.66 -27.42 -30.51
C SER A 191 13.88 -28.36 -31.44
N GLY A 192 14.29 -28.50 -32.70
CA GLY A 192 13.56 -29.26 -33.72
C GLY A 192 13.18 -28.48 -34.99
N ALA A 193 13.84 -27.35 -35.28
CA ALA A 193 13.65 -26.62 -36.53
C ALA A 193 13.94 -27.53 -37.75
N ARG A 194 12.99 -27.64 -38.67
CA ARG A 194 13.15 -28.41 -39.91
C ARG A 194 13.55 -27.46 -41.03
N VAL A 195 14.77 -27.58 -41.53
CA VAL A 195 15.25 -26.81 -42.69
C VAL A 195 15.31 -27.72 -43.90
N SER A 196 14.73 -27.29 -45.01
CA SER A 196 14.74 -27.99 -46.29
C SER A 196 14.92 -27.00 -47.45
N PHE A 197 15.03 -27.53 -48.67
CA PHE A 197 15.07 -26.75 -49.90
C PHE A 197 14.09 -27.35 -50.90
N GLN A 198 13.54 -26.50 -51.77
CA GLN A 198 12.74 -26.89 -52.92
C GLN A 198 13.52 -26.52 -54.17
N ASP A 199 13.93 -27.52 -54.93
CA ASP A 199 14.66 -27.37 -56.18
C ASP A 199 13.66 -27.36 -57.34
N TYR A 200 13.78 -26.39 -58.25
CA TYR A 200 12.93 -26.27 -59.44
C TYR A 200 13.61 -26.84 -60.71
N SER A 201 14.79 -27.43 -60.58
CA SER A 201 15.56 -28.00 -61.69
C SER A 201 14.81 -29.13 -62.40
N ILE A 202 14.83 -29.13 -63.73
CA ILE A 202 14.26 -30.21 -64.53
C ILE A 202 15.37 -31.21 -64.87
N LYS A 203 15.13 -32.48 -64.56
CA LYS A 203 15.97 -33.60 -64.97
C LYS A 203 15.31 -34.26 -66.17
N ASP A 204 15.80 -33.96 -67.36
CA ASP A 204 15.28 -34.53 -68.60
C ASP A 204 16.23 -35.63 -69.10
N ARG A 205 15.71 -36.58 -69.87
CA ARG A 205 16.52 -37.61 -70.53
C ARG A 205 16.50 -37.37 -72.02
N ASN A 206 17.67 -37.24 -72.63
CA ASN A 206 17.74 -37.12 -74.08
C ASN A 206 17.41 -38.46 -74.77
N GLU A 207 17.23 -38.41 -76.09
CA GLU A 207 16.90 -39.58 -76.93
C GLU A 207 17.97 -40.69 -76.91
N PHE A 208 19.16 -40.40 -76.38
CA PHE A 208 20.29 -41.33 -76.24
C PHE A 208 20.47 -41.88 -74.82
N GLY A 209 19.60 -41.53 -73.86
CA GLY A 209 19.62 -42.06 -72.50
C GLY A 209 20.53 -41.33 -71.51
N ASP A 210 21.18 -40.23 -71.91
CA ASP A 210 21.93 -39.36 -71.00
C ASP A 210 20.98 -38.39 -70.27
N VAL A 211 21.24 -38.17 -68.99
CA VAL A 211 20.44 -37.27 -68.14
C VAL A 211 20.98 -35.84 -68.30
N ILE A 212 20.20 -34.98 -68.95
CA ILE A 212 20.50 -33.55 -69.04
C ILE A 212 19.81 -32.86 -67.86
N LEU A 213 20.62 -32.31 -66.94
CA LEU A 213 20.14 -31.50 -65.82
C LEU A 213 20.08 -30.04 -66.26
N LEU A 214 18.87 -29.51 -66.44
CA LEU A 214 18.67 -28.06 -66.56
C LEU A 214 18.51 -27.49 -65.15
N GLU A 215 19.62 -27.04 -64.57
CA GLU A 215 19.65 -26.41 -63.25
C GLU A 215 18.80 -25.13 -63.26
N ARG A 216 17.84 -25.04 -62.32
CA ARG A 216 17.00 -23.86 -62.09
C ARG A 216 17.19 -23.38 -60.66
N GLY A 217 16.63 -22.22 -60.35
CA GLY A 217 16.70 -21.68 -58.98
C GLY A 217 16.12 -22.64 -57.94
N PHE A 218 16.57 -22.50 -56.70
CA PHE A 218 16.04 -23.23 -55.55
C PHE A 218 15.49 -22.25 -54.50
N ALA A 219 14.48 -22.67 -53.75
CA ALA A 219 13.92 -21.92 -52.63
C ALA A 219 14.24 -22.61 -51.31
N ARG A 220 14.76 -21.87 -50.32
CA ARG A 220 14.97 -22.40 -48.97
C ARG A 220 13.65 -22.38 -48.19
N ARG A 221 13.37 -23.44 -47.44
CA ARG A 221 12.19 -23.58 -46.59
C ARG A 221 12.61 -23.94 -45.17
N ALA A 222 12.02 -23.28 -44.18
CA ALA A 222 12.21 -23.63 -42.79
C ALA A 222 10.86 -23.70 -42.05
N ALA A 223 10.71 -24.67 -41.17
CA ALA A 223 9.59 -24.81 -40.26
C ALA A 223 10.09 -24.72 -38.81
N PHE A 224 9.60 -23.71 -38.10
CA PHE A 224 9.95 -23.43 -36.71
C PHE A 224 8.75 -23.72 -35.81
N GLN A 225 8.97 -24.43 -34.71
CA GLN A 225 7.99 -24.55 -33.62
C GLN A 225 8.32 -23.49 -32.56
N MET A 226 7.36 -22.66 -32.18
CA MET A 226 7.60 -21.48 -31.35
C MET A 226 6.61 -21.43 -30.18
N LEU A 227 7.07 -20.92 -29.03
CA LEU A 227 6.24 -20.76 -27.81
C LEU A 227 5.76 -19.32 -27.69
N LEU A 228 4.46 -19.07 -27.89
CA LEU A 228 3.90 -17.72 -27.74
C LEU A 228 3.35 -17.52 -26.33
N ALA A 229 3.52 -16.32 -25.78
CA ALA A 229 2.78 -15.90 -24.60
C ALA A 229 1.32 -15.59 -24.99
N SER A 230 0.37 -15.86 -24.09
CA SER A 230 -1.07 -15.65 -24.36
C SER A 230 -1.40 -14.25 -24.89
N LYS A 231 -0.75 -13.21 -24.33
CA LYS A 231 -0.89 -11.80 -24.74
C LYS A 231 -0.39 -11.48 -26.16
N GLU A 232 0.40 -12.36 -26.77
CA GLU A 232 1.06 -12.12 -28.06
C GLU A 232 0.42 -12.90 -29.21
N VAL A 233 -0.56 -13.78 -28.92
CA VAL A 233 -1.17 -14.67 -29.92
C VAL A 233 -1.87 -13.87 -31.01
N ASP A 234 -2.74 -12.93 -30.63
CA ASP A 234 -3.48 -12.11 -31.59
C ASP A 234 -2.56 -11.16 -32.35
N ALA A 235 -1.65 -10.49 -31.64
CA ALA A 235 -0.67 -9.58 -32.25
C ALA A 235 0.26 -10.27 -33.26
N PHE A 236 0.66 -11.52 -32.98
CA PHE A 236 1.45 -12.33 -33.91
C PHE A 236 0.62 -12.75 -35.13
N ASN A 237 -0.63 -13.17 -34.93
CA ASN A 237 -1.50 -13.55 -36.04
C ASN A 237 -1.81 -12.37 -36.96
N ASP A 238 -2.11 -11.19 -36.40
CA ASP A 238 -2.31 -9.95 -37.17
C ASP A 238 -1.06 -9.55 -37.95
N PHE A 239 0.12 -9.70 -37.34
CA PHE A 239 1.38 -9.49 -38.03
C PHE A 239 1.53 -10.46 -39.21
N LEU A 240 1.29 -11.76 -39.02
CA LEU A 240 1.33 -12.76 -40.10
C LEU A 240 0.34 -12.47 -41.22
N ILE A 241 -0.86 -11.96 -40.90
CA ILE A 241 -1.86 -11.54 -41.88
C ILE A 241 -1.36 -10.32 -42.67
N SER A 242 -0.76 -9.34 -41.99
CA SER A 242 -0.23 -8.13 -42.63
C SER A 242 0.91 -8.41 -43.61
N VAL A 243 1.74 -9.43 -43.33
CA VAL A 243 2.89 -9.79 -44.17
C VAL A 243 2.62 -10.96 -45.14
N ARG A 244 1.37 -11.39 -45.30
CA ARG A 244 1.01 -12.61 -46.06
C ARG A 244 1.55 -12.66 -47.51
N ALA A 245 1.70 -11.52 -48.15
CA ALA A 245 2.17 -11.39 -49.55
C ALA A 245 3.45 -10.55 -49.67
N THR A 246 4.10 -10.23 -48.54
CA THR A 246 5.34 -9.43 -48.53
C THR A 246 6.51 -10.31 -48.10
N PRO A 247 7.59 -10.41 -48.89
CA PRO A 247 8.76 -11.17 -48.48
C PRO A 247 9.43 -10.50 -47.27
N CYS A 248 9.60 -11.26 -46.19
CA CYS A 248 10.21 -10.80 -44.96
C CYS A 248 11.47 -11.62 -44.65
N LEU A 249 12.38 -11.02 -43.88
CA LEU A 249 13.53 -11.72 -43.32
C LEU A 249 13.13 -12.35 -41.98
N TRP A 250 13.08 -13.68 -41.95
CA TRP A 250 12.78 -14.46 -40.76
C TRP A 250 14.07 -14.92 -40.11
N ILE A 251 14.26 -14.62 -38.83
CA ILE A 251 15.47 -14.95 -38.07
C ILE A 251 15.05 -15.86 -36.91
N GLY A 252 15.29 -17.16 -37.04
CA GLY A 252 15.04 -18.12 -35.96
C GLY A 252 16.12 -18.07 -34.88
N SER A 253 17.39 -18.12 -35.30
CA SER A 253 18.54 -17.96 -34.41
C SER A 253 19.70 -17.27 -35.13
N GLY A 254 20.43 -16.40 -34.43
CA GLY A 254 21.67 -15.81 -34.95
C GLY A 254 22.85 -16.80 -34.98
N ARG A 255 22.71 -17.98 -34.37
CA ARG A 255 23.79 -18.98 -34.29
C ARG A 255 23.97 -19.81 -35.56
N PHE A 256 22.91 -19.96 -36.35
CA PHE A 256 22.91 -20.82 -37.54
C PHE A 256 22.38 -20.05 -38.75
N GLU A 257 23.21 -19.95 -39.80
CA GLU A 257 22.81 -19.33 -41.06
C GLU A 257 21.59 -20.02 -41.70
N ALA A 258 21.46 -21.34 -41.52
CA ALA A 258 20.32 -22.12 -42.00
C ALA A 258 18.97 -21.70 -41.38
N THR A 259 18.97 -20.98 -40.25
CA THR A 259 17.75 -20.52 -39.57
C THR A 259 17.36 -19.08 -39.93
N VAL A 260 18.13 -18.43 -40.81
CA VAL A 260 17.81 -17.12 -41.39
C VAL A 260 17.26 -17.36 -42.79
N VAL A 261 15.97 -17.05 -42.99
CA VAL A 261 15.27 -17.31 -44.24
C VAL A 261 14.60 -16.04 -44.74
N TYR A 262 14.91 -15.63 -45.96
CA TYR A 262 14.19 -14.58 -46.66
C TYR A 262 13.16 -15.20 -47.60
N GLY A 263 11.91 -14.77 -47.49
CA GLY A 263 10.85 -15.29 -48.34
C GLY A 263 9.45 -15.01 -47.81
N LEU A 264 8.48 -15.53 -48.54
CA LEU A 264 7.08 -15.48 -48.17
C LEU A 264 6.79 -16.54 -47.10
N ARG A 265 5.84 -16.25 -46.21
CA ARG A 265 5.23 -17.30 -45.40
C ARG A 265 4.54 -18.29 -46.34
N ALA A 266 4.91 -19.56 -46.27
CA ALA A 266 4.18 -20.61 -46.98
C ALA A 266 2.73 -20.64 -46.47
N GLY A 267 1.78 -20.28 -47.34
CA GLY A 267 0.36 -20.53 -47.12
C GLY A 267 0.09 -22.04 -47.20
N ALA A 268 -0.95 -22.52 -46.52
CA ALA A 268 -1.47 -23.87 -46.73
C ALA A 268 -2.21 -23.92 -48.08
N GLY A 269 -1.48 -23.75 -49.18
CA GLY A 269 -1.99 -23.87 -50.54
C GLY A 269 -1.54 -25.19 -51.15
N ARG A 270 -2.47 -26.13 -51.27
CA ARG A 270 -2.30 -27.38 -52.02
C ARG A 270 -2.17 -27.06 -53.52
N ALA A 271 -1.27 -27.74 -54.23
CA ALA A 271 -1.16 -27.67 -55.68
C ALA A 271 -2.53 -27.99 -56.33
N ASP A 272 -2.79 -27.41 -57.51
CA ASP A 272 -4.06 -27.55 -58.25
C ASP A 272 -4.54 -29.00 -58.29
N MET A 273 -5.83 -29.20 -57.96
CA MET A 273 -6.47 -30.51 -57.83
C MET A 273 -6.52 -31.21 -59.19
N THR A 274 -6.28 -32.52 -59.22
CA THR A 274 -6.31 -33.30 -60.46
C THR A 274 -7.70 -33.26 -61.11
N ASP A 275 -7.76 -32.97 -62.41
CA ASP A 275 -9.01 -32.91 -63.15
C ASP A 275 -9.58 -34.33 -63.42
N ILE A 276 -10.91 -34.43 -63.44
CA ILE A 276 -11.61 -35.66 -63.83
C ILE A 276 -11.70 -35.71 -65.35
N VAL A 277 -11.31 -36.84 -65.94
CA VAL A 277 -11.32 -37.08 -67.39
C VAL A 277 -12.32 -38.19 -67.75
N THR A 278 -12.99 -38.09 -68.90
CA THR A 278 -13.84 -39.18 -69.39
C THR A 278 -12.97 -40.26 -70.03
N PRO A 279 -13.05 -41.54 -69.61
CA PRO A 279 -12.26 -42.61 -70.23
C PRO A 279 -12.62 -42.77 -71.71
N THR A 280 -11.61 -42.89 -72.57
CA THR A 280 -11.84 -43.16 -74.00
C THR A 280 -12.40 -44.57 -74.20
N PRO A 281 -13.50 -44.75 -74.94
CA PRO A 281 -14.04 -46.07 -75.26
C PRO A 281 -13.02 -46.91 -76.05
N ILE A 282 -13.04 -48.23 -75.84
CA ILE A 282 -12.29 -49.19 -76.66
C ILE A 282 -13.15 -49.52 -77.89
N ASP A 283 -12.54 -49.53 -79.08
CA ASP A 283 -13.25 -49.83 -80.30
C ASP A 283 -13.70 -51.30 -80.34
N ALA A 284 -14.91 -51.56 -80.85
CA ALA A 284 -15.42 -52.92 -80.97
C ALA A 284 -14.65 -53.69 -82.04
N LEU A 285 -14.27 -54.94 -81.72
CA LEU A 285 -13.61 -55.81 -82.70
C LEU A 285 -14.54 -56.10 -83.88
N PRO A 286 -14.03 -56.06 -85.13
CA PRO A 286 -14.80 -56.47 -86.29
C PRO A 286 -15.10 -57.98 -86.24
N PRO A 287 -16.04 -58.49 -87.05
CA PRO A 287 -16.41 -59.91 -87.04
C PRO A 287 -15.21 -60.82 -87.28
N ALA A 288 -14.99 -61.78 -86.37
CA ALA A 288 -13.90 -62.73 -86.51
C ALA A 288 -14.11 -63.65 -87.74
N PRO A 289 -13.04 -64.01 -88.47
CA PRO A 289 -13.13 -65.00 -89.53
C PRO A 289 -13.51 -66.37 -88.96
N SER A 290 -14.46 -67.05 -89.60
CA SER A 290 -15.00 -68.35 -89.17
C SER A 290 -14.49 -69.51 -90.04
N PRO A 291 -14.30 -70.72 -89.49
CA PRO A 291 -13.96 -71.91 -90.28
C PRO A 291 -14.98 -72.30 -91.36
N GLY A 292 -16.21 -71.75 -91.30
CA GLY A 292 -17.25 -71.94 -92.31
C GLY A 292 -17.31 -70.87 -93.40
N ASP A 293 -16.46 -69.84 -93.34
CA ASP A 293 -16.38 -68.78 -94.35
C ASP A 293 -15.69 -69.28 -95.62
N THR A 294 -16.12 -68.79 -96.79
CA THR A 294 -15.37 -69.03 -98.03
C THR A 294 -13.99 -68.36 -97.96
N ALA A 295 -13.03 -68.82 -98.75
CA ALA A 295 -11.66 -68.27 -98.74
C ALA A 295 -11.63 -66.74 -99.00
N ALA A 296 -12.58 -66.21 -99.77
CA ALA A 296 -12.71 -64.77 -100.01
C ALA A 296 -13.25 -64.02 -98.78
N GLU A 297 -14.23 -64.59 -98.08
CA GLU A 297 -14.82 -64.02 -96.85
C GLU A 297 -13.84 -64.08 -95.67
N PHE A 298 -13.09 -65.18 -95.55
CA PHE A 298 -12.04 -65.32 -94.55
C PHE A 298 -10.95 -64.25 -94.71
N ASN A 299 -10.45 -64.05 -95.94
CA ASN A 299 -9.43 -63.04 -96.23
C ASN A 299 -9.95 -61.60 -96.06
N ALA A 300 -11.23 -61.35 -96.35
CA ALA A 300 -11.85 -60.05 -96.13
C ALA A 300 -12.02 -59.70 -94.64
N LYS A 301 -12.21 -60.70 -93.77
CA LYS A 301 -12.39 -60.53 -92.31
C LYS A 301 -11.08 -60.61 -91.51
N SER A 302 -10.08 -61.37 -91.99
CA SER A 302 -8.85 -61.65 -91.22
C SER A 302 -7.95 -60.43 -91.05
N PHE A 303 -7.72 -59.64 -92.11
CA PHE A 303 -6.84 -58.47 -92.04
C PHE A 303 -7.40 -57.35 -91.15
N PRO A 304 -8.69 -56.95 -91.25
CA PRO A 304 -9.28 -55.97 -90.34
C PRO A 304 -9.32 -56.44 -88.88
N PHE A 305 -9.52 -57.73 -88.64
CA PHE A 305 -9.55 -58.32 -87.30
C PHE A 305 -8.19 -58.24 -86.60
N VAL A 306 -7.13 -58.71 -87.27
CA VAL A 306 -5.76 -58.65 -86.72
C VAL A 306 -5.29 -57.20 -86.55
N ALA A 307 -5.64 -56.30 -87.47
CA ALA A 307 -5.32 -54.88 -87.34
C ALA A 307 -6.01 -54.23 -86.12
N ALA A 308 -7.25 -54.62 -85.81
CA ALA A 308 -7.97 -54.14 -84.63
C ALA A 308 -7.39 -54.70 -83.32
N GLU A 309 -6.93 -55.95 -83.29
CA GLU A 309 -6.27 -56.56 -82.11
C GLU A 309 -4.96 -55.83 -81.74
N VAL A 310 -4.17 -55.38 -82.72
CA VAL A 310 -2.93 -54.63 -82.48
C VAL A 310 -3.19 -53.27 -81.80
N LEU A 311 -4.31 -52.61 -82.12
CA LEU A 311 -4.68 -51.31 -81.56
C LEU A 311 -5.38 -51.41 -80.18
N MET A 312 -5.93 -52.57 -79.86
CA MET A 312 -6.67 -52.81 -78.61
C MET A 312 -5.78 -52.65 -77.36
N VAL A 313 -4.53 -53.12 -77.38
CA VAL A 313 -3.61 -53.03 -76.23
C VAL A 313 -3.27 -51.57 -75.87
N PRO A 314 -2.86 -50.69 -76.81
CA PRO A 314 -2.71 -49.25 -76.55
C PRO A 314 -3.98 -48.55 -76.04
N GLN A 315 -5.16 -48.91 -76.58
CA GLN A 315 -6.44 -48.34 -76.15
C GLN A 315 -6.78 -48.73 -74.70
N ILE A 316 -6.57 -49.99 -74.32
CA ILE A 316 -6.75 -50.47 -72.94
C ILE A 316 -5.81 -49.74 -71.97
N ASN A 317 -4.53 -49.61 -72.31
CA ASN A 317 -3.55 -48.92 -71.46
C ASN A 317 -3.90 -47.44 -71.25
N THR A 318 -4.43 -46.79 -72.28
CA THR A 318 -4.90 -45.39 -72.21
C THR A 318 -6.12 -45.26 -71.29
N ALA A 319 -7.13 -46.12 -71.47
CA ALA A 319 -8.33 -46.13 -70.63
C ALA A 319 -8.01 -46.47 -69.17
N ALA A 320 -7.07 -47.39 -68.92
CA ALA A 320 -6.60 -47.74 -67.57
C ALA A 320 -5.87 -46.57 -66.89
N THR A 321 -5.05 -45.82 -67.64
CA THR A 321 -4.35 -44.62 -67.13
C THR A 321 -5.34 -43.53 -66.75
N GLN A 322 -6.34 -43.25 -67.59
CA GLN A 322 -7.40 -42.28 -67.32
C GLN A 322 -8.28 -42.70 -66.12
N THR A 323 -8.56 -44.00 -65.99
CA THR A 323 -9.29 -44.53 -64.82
C THR A 323 -8.50 -44.35 -63.53
N ASN A 324 -7.18 -44.57 -63.56
CA ASN A 324 -6.30 -44.33 -62.42
C ASN A 324 -6.24 -42.83 -62.06
N GLN A 325 -6.16 -41.93 -63.05
CA GLN A 325 -6.25 -40.48 -62.83
C GLN A 325 -7.56 -40.08 -62.13
N ASN A 326 -8.69 -40.64 -62.53
CA ASN A 326 -9.98 -40.38 -61.87
C ASN A 326 -10.03 -40.91 -60.44
N ALA A 327 -9.41 -42.07 -60.17
CA ALA A 327 -9.30 -42.61 -58.82
C ALA A 327 -8.46 -41.68 -57.91
N VAL A 328 -7.35 -41.16 -58.43
CA VAL A 328 -6.52 -40.16 -57.74
C VAL A 328 -7.34 -38.88 -57.48
N ALA A 329 -8.00 -38.32 -58.50
CA ALA A 329 -8.84 -37.12 -58.34
C ALA A 329 -9.97 -37.31 -57.30
N ALA A 330 -10.54 -38.52 -57.20
CA ALA A 330 -11.56 -38.85 -56.20
C ALA A 330 -10.99 -38.89 -54.78
N ASP A 331 -9.83 -39.52 -54.57
CA ASP A 331 -9.12 -39.52 -53.28
C ASP A 331 -8.75 -38.08 -52.88
N GLU A 332 -8.26 -37.29 -53.82
CA GLU A 332 -7.90 -35.89 -53.58
C GLU A 332 -9.10 -35.05 -53.12
N ARG A 333 -10.28 -35.26 -53.70
CA ARG A 333 -11.53 -34.59 -53.32
C ARG A 333 -12.05 -35.09 -51.96
N ALA A 334 -11.89 -36.37 -51.64
CA ALA A 334 -12.25 -36.92 -50.34
C ALA A 334 -11.41 -36.29 -49.21
N VAL A 335 -10.09 -36.21 -49.42
CA VAL A 335 -9.18 -35.53 -48.49
C VAL A 335 -9.53 -34.04 -48.31
N ALA A 336 -9.94 -33.36 -49.40
CA ALA A 336 -10.39 -31.97 -49.31
C ALA A 336 -11.70 -31.83 -48.51
N ALA A 337 -12.63 -32.78 -48.66
CA ALA A 337 -13.86 -32.81 -47.88
C ALA A 337 -13.59 -33.04 -46.38
N ASP A 338 -12.66 -33.94 -46.03
CA ASP A 338 -12.24 -34.18 -44.65
C ASP A 338 -11.54 -32.97 -44.02
N ALA A 339 -10.73 -32.25 -44.81
CA ALA A 339 -10.14 -30.98 -44.38
C ALA A 339 -11.23 -29.92 -44.11
N SER A 340 -12.25 -29.82 -44.97
CA SER A 340 -13.39 -28.92 -44.76
C SER A 340 -14.21 -29.29 -43.53
N LYS A 341 -14.41 -30.59 -43.27
CA LYS A 341 -15.08 -31.09 -42.06
C LYS A 341 -14.29 -30.72 -40.80
N SER A 342 -12.98 -30.92 -40.82
CA SER A 342 -12.08 -30.58 -39.71
C SER A 342 -12.08 -29.07 -39.43
N ALA A 343 -12.09 -28.25 -40.48
CA ALA A 343 -12.21 -26.79 -40.36
C ALA A 343 -13.56 -26.37 -39.76
N ALA A 344 -14.67 -27.00 -40.16
CA ALA A 344 -15.99 -26.75 -39.58
C ALA A 344 -16.07 -27.14 -38.10
N GLN A 345 -15.44 -28.27 -37.72
CA GLN A 345 -15.35 -28.70 -36.31
C GLN A 345 -14.52 -27.72 -35.47
N ALA A 346 -13.41 -27.22 -36.00
CA ALA A 346 -12.59 -26.20 -35.33
C ALA A 346 -13.34 -24.87 -35.16
N ALA A 347 -14.12 -24.46 -36.16
CA ALA A 347 -14.97 -23.27 -36.07
C ALA A 347 -16.07 -23.42 -35.00
N ALA A 348 -16.72 -24.59 -34.94
CA ALA A 348 -17.70 -24.90 -33.89
C ALA A 348 -17.09 -24.88 -32.48
N ALA A 349 -15.90 -25.48 -32.29
CA ALA A 349 -15.18 -25.42 -31.02
C ALA A 349 -14.86 -23.99 -30.60
N THR A 350 -14.39 -23.16 -31.56
CA THR A 350 -14.13 -21.74 -31.33
C THR A 350 -15.40 -20.99 -30.91
N ALA A 351 -16.54 -21.26 -31.54
CA ALA A 351 -17.82 -20.67 -31.17
C ALA A 351 -18.24 -21.05 -29.74
N THR A 352 -18.04 -22.29 -29.32
CA THR A 352 -18.29 -22.75 -27.94
C THR A 352 -17.40 -22.02 -26.93
N THR A 353 -16.11 -21.86 -27.23
CA THR A 353 -15.19 -21.07 -26.38
C THR A 353 -15.66 -19.62 -26.25
N LYS A 354 -16.06 -18.99 -27.37
CA LYS A 354 -16.55 -17.61 -27.36
C LYS A 354 -17.88 -17.46 -26.60
N ALA A 355 -18.76 -18.46 -26.66
CA ALA A 355 -19.96 -18.48 -25.82
C ALA A 355 -19.60 -18.54 -24.33
N GLY A 356 -18.60 -19.35 -23.94
CA GLY A 356 -18.10 -19.40 -22.56
C GLY A 356 -17.50 -18.07 -22.10
N GLU A 357 -16.69 -17.41 -22.94
CA GLU A 357 -16.14 -16.08 -22.66
C GLU A 357 -17.25 -15.02 -22.49
N ALA A 358 -18.32 -15.09 -23.28
CA ALA A 358 -19.48 -14.21 -23.16
C ALA A 358 -20.24 -14.44 -21.84
N VAL A 359 -20.42 -15.69 -21.42
CA VAL A 359 -21.00 -16.03 -20.10
C VAL A 359 -20.12 -15.51 -18.97
N GLY A 360 -18.79 -15.69 -19.06
CA GLY A 360 -17.86 -15.14 -18.08
C GLY A 360 -17.94 -13.63 -17.96
N SER A 361 -18.07 -12.93 -19.09
CA SER A 361 -18.26 -11.48 -19.15
C SER A 361 -19.59 -11.05 -18.52
N ALA A 362 -20.67 -11.79 -18.76
CA ALA A 362 -21.97 -11.52 -18.14
C ALA A 362 -21.93 -11.71 -16.61
N THR A 363 -21.26 -12.76 -16.12
CA THR A 363 -21.05 -12.99 -14.68
C THR A 363 -20.23 -11.87 -14.05
N ALA A 364 -19.17 -11.40 -14.72
CA ALA A 364 -18.36 -10.27 -14.24
C ALA A 364 -19.17 -8.96 -14.18
N ALA A 365 -20.04 -8.72 -15.17
CA ALA A 365 -20.95 -7.58 -15.17
C ALA A 365 -21.97 -7.66 -14.02
N ALA A 366 -22.53 -8.83 -13.75
CA ALA A 366 -23.43 -9.05 -12.62
C ALA A 366 -22.71 -8.82 -11.27
N GLY A 367 -21.48 -9.32 -11.12
CA GLY A 367 -20.65 -9.05 -9.93
C GLY A 367 -20.38 -7.56 -9.72
N SER A 368 -20.11 -6.83 -10.81
CA SER A 368 -19.92 -5.37 -10.78
C SER A 368 -21.19 -4.63 -10.37
N ALA A 369 -22.37 -5.08 -10.83
CA ALA A 369 -23.65 -4.51 -10.43
C ALA A 369 -23.93 -4.73 -8.93
N THR A 370 -23.61 -5.91 -8.40
CA THR A 370 -23.70 -6.20 -6.96
C THR A 370 -22.74 -5.33 -6.14
N ALA A 371 -21.50 -5.14 -6.59
CA ALA A 371 -20.55 -4.25 -5.91
C ALA A 371 -21.04 -2.78 -5.89
N ALA A 372 -21.67 -2.33 -6.98
CA ALA A 372 -22.26 -1.01 -7.07
C ALA A 372 -23.45 -0.85 -6.10
N SER A 373 -24.31 -1.87 -5.97
CA SER A 373 -25.45 -1.83 -5.02
C SER A 373 -24.97 -1.82 -3.56
N THR A 374 -23.94 -2.61 -3.22
CA THR A 374 -23.30 -2.55 -1.90
C THR A 374 -22.71 -1.17 -1.61
N SER A 375 -22.04 -0.57 -2.59
CA SER A 375 -21.46 0.77 -2.46
C SER A 375 -22.54 1.85 -2.23
N ALA A 376 -23.67 1.75 -2.93
CA ALA A 376 -24.82 2.61 -2.70
C ALA A 376 -25.41 2.45 -1.29
N GLY A 377 -25.51 1.21 -0.80
CA GLY A 377 -25.91 0.93 0.59
C GLY A 377 -24.98 1.56 1.62
N ASN A 378 -23.67 1.44 1.42
CA ASN A 378 -22.65 2.03 2.29
C ASN A 378 -22.73 3.57 2.30
N ALA A 379 -23.00 4.19 1.15
CA ALA A 379 -23.21 5.63 1.05
C ALA A 379 -24.47 6.08 1.80
N ALA A 380 -25.57 5.33 1.69
CA ALA A 380 -26.81 5.59 2.45
C ALA A 380 -26.58 5.45 3.97
N GLY A 381 -25.84 4.42 4.40
CA GLY A 381 -25.43 4.26 5.80
C GLY A 381 -24.59 5.43 6.30
N SER A 382 -23.65 5.90 5.49
CA SER A 382 -22.81 7.07 5.80
C SER A 382 -23.65 8.36 5.92
N ALA A 383 -24.63 8.56 5.04
CA ALA A 383 -25.56 9.69 5.14
C ALA A 383 -26.40 9.65 6.42
N THR A 384 -26.83 8.45 6.83
CA THR A 384 -27.57 8.24 8.08
C THR A 384 -26.70 8.55 9.30
N ALA A 385 -25.44 8.09 9.30
CA ALA A 385 -24.48 8.38 10.35
C ALA A 385 -24.16 9.88 10.46
N ALA A 386 -24.06 10.58 9.33
CA ALA A 386 -23.88 12.03 9.29
C ALA A 386 -25.08 12.77 9.89
N SER A 387 -26.32 12.35 9.57
CA SER A 387 -27.55 12.87 10.19
C SER A 387 -27.58 12.66 11.71
N GLY A 388 -27.19 11.47 12.17
CA GLY A 388 -27.08 11.17 13.60
C GLY A 388 -26.04 12.05 14.31
N SER A 389 -24.90 12.28 13.66
CA SER A 389 -23.83 13.15 14.18
C SER A 389 -24.28 14.61 14.27
N ALA A 390 -25.01 15.11 13.26
CA ALA A 390 -25.58 16.46 13.29
C ALA A 390 -26.60 16.62 14.44
N SER A 391 -27.44 15.60 14.66
CA SER A 391 -28.39 15.58 15.77
C SER A 391 -27.69 15.58 17.14
N ALA A 392 -26.62 14.80 17.29
CA ALA A 392 -25.82 14.77 18.52
C ALA A 392 -25.10 16.10 18.79
N ALA A 393 -24.61 16.77 17.75
CA ALA A 393 -24.03 18.11 17.85
C ALA A 393 -25.07 19.14 18.29
N ALA A 394 -26.30 19.08 17.76
CA ALA A 394 -27.40 19.94 18.18
C ALA A 394 -27.79 19.69 19.67
N GLY A 395 -27.82 18.43 20.09
CA GLY A 395 -28.03 18.07 21.50
C GLY A 395 -26.94 18.62 22.42
N SER A 396 -25.68 18.53 22.00
CA SER A 396 -24.54 19.07 22.75
C SER A 396 -24.59 20.60 22.86
N ALA A 397 -24.99 21.30 21.79
CA ALA A 397 -25.20 22.75 21.81
C ALA A 397 -26.32 23.15 22.79
N THR A 398 -27.40 22.36 22.84
CA THR A 398 -28.51 22.57 23.78
C THR A 398 -28.05 22.37 25.22
N ALA A 399 -27.28 21.31 25.50
CA ALA A 399 -26.71 21.06 26.82
C ALA A 399 -25.77 22.20 27.27
N ALA A 400 -24.92 22.70 26.37
CA ALA A 400 -24.04 23.83 26.65
C ALA A 400 -24.83 25.11 26.99
N SER A 401 -25.94 25.38 26.28
CA SER A 401 -26.84 26.50 26.61
C SER A 401 -27.49 26.32 27.99
N GLY A 402 -27.86 25.09 28.34
CA GLY A 402 -28.39 24.75 29.68
C GLY A 402 -27.36 25.00 30.78
N SER A 403 -26.12 24.55 30.59
CA SER A 403 -25.01 24.81 31.52
C SER A 403 -24.70 26.29 31.67
N ALA A 404 -24.72 27.07 30.58
CA ALA A 404 -24.53 28.51 30.63
C ALA A 404 -25.65 29.20 31.44
N THR A 405 -26.90 28.76 31.26
CA THR A 405 -28.04 29.26 32.04
C THR A 405 -27.88 28.93 33.52
N ALA A 406 -27.52 27.69 33.86
CA ALA A 406 -27.27 27.27 35.25
C ALA A 406 -26.12 28.06 35.89
N ALA A 407 -25.05 28.33 35.15
CA ALA A 407 -23.93 29.16 35.61
C ALA A 407 -24.36 30.61 35.88
N ASN A 408 -25.20 31.18 35.01
CA ASN A 408 -25.76 32.52 35.23
C ASN A 408 -26.66 32.56 36.46
N THR A 409 -27.54 31.56 36.66
CA THR A 409 -28.37 31.46 37.86
C THR A 409 -27.53 31.34 39.13
N ALA A 410 -26.48 30.51 39.10
CA ALA A 410 -25.55 30.37 40.23
C ALA A 410 -24.81 31.68 40.53
N LYS A 411 -24.40 32.41 39.48
CA LYS A 411 -23.80 33.74 39.61
C LYS A 411 -24.78 34.72 40.27
N THR A 412 -26.01 34.84 39.76
CA THR A 412 -27.04 35.70 40.36
C THR A 412 -27.32 35.33 41.82
N GLY A 413 -27.36 34.03 42.14
CA GLY A 413 -27.52 33.55 43.52
C GLY A 413 -26.35 33.92 44.42
N ALA A 414 -25.11 33.86 43.91
CA ALA A 414 -23.92 34.29 44.65
C ALA A 414 -23.88 35.81 44.86
N GLU A 415 -24.30 36.59 43.86
CA GLU A 415 -24.45 38.04 43.95
C GLU A 415 -25.49 38.41 45.02
N ALA A 416 -26.67 37.78 44.99
CA ALA A 416 -27.70 38.00 46.02
C ALA A 416 -27.24 37.60 47.43
N ALA A 417 -26.51 36.50 47.57
CA ALA A 417 -25.96 36.08 48.86
C ALA A 417 -24.88 37.05 49.38
N ARG A 418 -24.06 37.60 48.49
CA ARG A 418 -23.09 38.65 48.82
C ARG A 418 -23.82 39.92 49.28
N ASP A 419 -24.79 40.39 48.53
CA ASP A 419 -25.53 41.63 48.84
C ASP A 419 -26.27 41.50 50.18
N ALA A 420 -26.87 40.32 50.46
CA ALA A 420 -27.46 40.03 51.77
C ALA A 420 -26.42 40.05 52.91
N ALA A 421 -25.21 39.54 52.68
CA ALA A 421 -24.15 39.59 53.68
C ALA A 421 -23.63 41.02 53.93
N GLU A 422 -23.59 41.85 52.89
CA GLU A 422 -23.29 43.28 53.02
C GLU A 422 -24.39 43.99 53.82
N ASP A 423 -25.67 43.76 53.52
CA ASP A 423 -26.79 44.29 54.29
C ASP A 423 -26.75 43.86 55.77
N PHE A 424 -26.43 42.60 56.07
CA PHE A 424 -26.31 42.14 57.46
C PHE A 424 -25.14 42.79 58.19
N ARG A 425 -24.01 42.99 57.50
CA ARG A 425 -22.85 43.70 58.06
C ARG A 425 -23.20 45.17 58.34
N ASP A 426 -23.84 45.83 57.39
CA ASP A 426 -24.20 47.24 57.49
C ASP A 426 -25.28 47.45 58.57
N GLN A 427 -26.26 46.53 58.68
CA GLN A 427 -27.19 46.48 59.80
C GLN A 427 -26.47 46.30 61.13
N ALA A 428 -25.52 45.36 61.24
CA ALA A 428 -24.75 45.14 62.46
C ALA A 428 -23.95 46.39 62.87
N GLU A 429 -23.37 47.12 61.91
CA GLU A 429 -22.68 48.39 62.16
C GLU A 429 -23.63 49.47 62.65
N VAL A 430 -24.82 49.60 62.04
CA VAL A 430 -25.84 50.56 62.45
C VAL A 430 -26.37 50.25 63.86
N PHE A 431 -26.69 48.99 64.16
CA PHE A 431 -27.13 48.57 65.49
C PHE A 431 -26.06 48.82 66.56
N ALA A 432 -24.81 48.46 66.30
CA ALA A 432 -23.70 48.68 67.22
C ALA A 432 -23.42 50.18 67.46
N THR A 433 -23.53 51.01 66.42
CA THR A 433 -23.20 52.43 66.51
C THR A 433 -24.33 53.26 67.10
N GLN A 434 -25.59 52.91 66.85
CA GLN A 434 -26.73 53.63 67.42
C GLN A 434 -26.90 53.34 68.92
N GLN A 435 -26.86 52.08 69.38
CA GLN A 435 -27.09 51.80 70.81
C GLN A 435 -26.06 52.41 71.78
N LEU A 436 -24.86 52.73 71.28
CA LEU A 436 -23.69 53.19 72.06
C LEU A 436 -23.43 54.70 71.97
N LYS A 437 -24.38 55.48 71.44
CA LYS A 437 -24.33 56.95 71.37
C LYS A 437 -25.64 57.53 71.88
N GLY A 438 -25.56 58.59 72.69
CA GLY A 438 -26.72 59.32 73.20
C GLY A 438 -26.53 60.84 73.07
N SER A 439 -27.57 61.54 72.65
CA SER A 439 -27.65 62.99 72.70
C SER A 439 -28.23 63.43 74.05
N SER A 440 -27.70 64.52 74.61
CA SER A 440 -28.25 65.16 75.82
C SER A 440 -28.42 66.66 75.61
N THR A 441 -29.58 67.17 76.02
CA THR A 441 -29.88 68.61 76.03
C THR A 441 -29.68 69.24 77.42
N THR A 442 -29.20 68.47 78.40
CA THR A 442 -28.96 68.96 79.76
C THR A 442 -27.85 70.01 79.74
N SER A 443 -28.13 71.21 80.27
CA SER A 443 -27.14 72.27 80.39
C SER A 443 -26.11 71.90 81.47
N VAL A 444 -24.90 71.55 81.06
CA VAL A 444 -23.81 71.14 81.96
C VAL A 444 -22.55 71.96 81.66
N THR A 445 -21.89 72.43 82.71
CA THR A 445 -20.57 73.06 82.59
C THR A 445 -19.48 72.00 82.74
N PRO A 446 -18.50 71.92 81.81
CA PRO A 446 -17.35 71.03 81.94
C PRO A 446 -16.62 71.27 83.26
N GLY A 447 -16.26 70.18 83.93
CA GLY A 447 -15.52 70.25 85.18
C GLY A 447 -15.39 68.88 85.84
N ALA A 448 -14.36 68.71 86.65
CA ALA A 448 -14.10 67.45 87.35
C ALA A 448 -15.24 67.05 88.31
N GLY A 449 -15.41 65.75 88.51
CA GLY A 449 -16.41 65.18 89.41
C GLY A 449 -17.67 64.67 88.70
N ALA A 450 -18.66 64.24 89.48
CA ALA A 450 -19.89 63.66 88.94
C ALA A 450 -20.73 64.70 88.18
N LYS A 451 -21.05 64.42 86.92
CA LYS A 451 -21.91 65.24 86.06
C LYS A 451 -23.09 64.42 85.58
N SER A 452 -24.28 64.96 85.73
CA SER A 452 -25.53 64.30 85.35
C SER A 452 -26.03 64.81 84.00
N PHE A 453 -26.44 63.88 83.15
CA PHE A 453 -27.04 64.08 81.85
C PHE A 453 -28.37 63.35 81.78
N THR A 454 -29.31 63.91 81.04
CA THR A 454 -30.47 63.17 80.56
C THR A 454 -30.26 62.89 79.09
N ILE A 455 -30.12 61.62 78.75
CA ILE A 455 -30.05 61.12 77.38
C ILE A 455 -31.37 60.42 77.02
N GLU A 456 -31.50 60.01 75.77
CA GLU A 456 -32.64 59.21 75.32
C GLU A 456 -32.69 57.86 76.07
N ALA A 457 -33.91 57.38 76.35
CA ALA A 457 -34.14 56.09 77.00
C ALA A 457 -33.70 54.92 76.10
N SER A 458 -33.48 53.74 76.68
CA SER A 458 -33.10 52.50 75.97
C SER A 458 -31.75 52.55 75.22
N ARG A 459 -30.79 53.37 75.69
CA ARG A 459 -29.38 53.30 75.24
C ARG A 459 -28.62 52.27 76.07
N SER A 460 -27.45 51.84 75.60
CA SER A 460 -26.69 50.73 76.22
C SER A 460 -25.43 51.23 76.92
N PHE A 461 -25.58 51.98 78.02
CA PHE A 461 -24.47 52.39 78.90
C PHE A 461 -24.47 51.54 80.18
N VAL A 462 -23.28 51.21 80.69
CA VAL A 462 -23.12 50.44 81.93
C VAL A 462 -22.15 51.13 82.89
N THR A 463 -22.35 50.98 84.19
CA THR A 463 -21.43 51.53 85.20
C THR A 463 -20.00 51.02 84.96
N GLY A 464 -19.02 51.93 84.99
CA GLY A 464 -17.61 51.65 84.72
C GLY A 464 -17.18 51.79 83.25
N MET A 465 -18.13 51.92 82.32
CA MET A 465 -17.84 52.18 80.91
C MET A 465 -17.22 53.56 80.71
N TYR A 466 -16.16 53.67 79.92
CA TYR A 466 -15.53 54.96 79.63
C TYR A 466 -16.26 55.67 78.48
N VAL A 467 -16.67 56.91 78.72
CA VAL A 467 -17.44 57.71 77.76
C VAL A 467 -16.80 59.08 77.58
N VAL A 468 -17.04 59.68 76.42
CA VAL A 468 -16.70 61.07 76.11
C VAL A 468 -18.00 61.79 75.75
N ALA A 469 -18.27 62.90 76.41
CA ALA A 469 -19.31 63.85 76.06
C ALA A 469 -18.67 65.07 75.37
N THR A 470 -19.10 65.36 74.14
CA THR A 470 -18.59 66.46 73.32
C THR A 470 -19.75 67.39 72.95
N SER A 471 -19.56 68.71 73.05
CA SER A 471 -20.56 69.67 72.59
C SER A 471 -20.58 69.69 71.06
N THR A 472 -21.77 69.69 70.46
CA THR A 472 -21.93 69.72 68.99
C THR A 472 -21.68 71.09 68.39
N SER A 473 -21.98 72.17 69.12
CA SER A 473 -21.70 73.56 68.73
C SER A 473 -20.25 73.98 68.91
N ASP A 474 -19.50 73.30 69.79
CA ASP A 474 -18.08 73.54 70.01
C ASP A 474 -17.33 72.25 70.35
N PRO A 475 -16.76 71.57 69.35
CA PRO A 475 -16.05 70.31 69.54
C PRO A 475 -14.79 70.41 70.43
N ALA A 476 -14.29 71.62 70.73
CA ALA A 476 -13.18 71.81 71.65
C ALA A 476 -13.62 71.71 73.13
N THR A 477 -14.93 71.77 73.40
CA THR A 477 -15.53 71.61 74.71
C THR A 477 -15.96 70.16 74.92
N GLN A 478 -15.22 69.42 75.74
CA GLN A 478 -15.40 67.98 75.97
C GLN A 478 -15.25 67.61 77.45
N MET A 479 -15.79 66.46 77.81
CA MET A 479 -15.53 65.82 79.10
C MET A 479 -15.57 64.31 78.96
N SER A 480 -14.64 63.63 79.59
CA SER A 480 -14.53 62.18 79.57
C SER A 480 -14.29 61.61 80.95
N GLY A 481 -14.70 60.35 81.09
CA GLY A 481 -14.60 59.63 82.33
C GLY A 481 -15.53 58.41 82.35
N PRO A 482 -15.43 57.57 83.39
CA PRO A 482 -16.29 56.41 83.53
C PRO A 482 -17.72 56.80 83.93
N VAL A 483 -18.70 56.06 83.40
CA VAL A 483 -20.10 56.14 83.83
C VAL A 483 -20.23 55.67 85.28
N GLN A 484 -20.80 56.48 86.16
CA GLN A 484 -21.10 56.11 87.55
C GLN A 484 -22.44 55.40 87.68
N SER A 485 -23.46 55.89 86.97
CA SER A 485 -24.80 55.28 86.97
C SER A 485 -25.50 55.60 85.66
N TYR A 486 -26.36 54.67 85.24
CA TYR A 486 -27.25 54.85 84.10
C TYR A 486 -28.57 54.15 84.36
N ASP A 487 -29.69 54.85 84.14
CA ASP A 487 -31.03 54.27 84.16
C ASP A 487 -31.57 54.16 82.72
N PRO A 488 -31.71 52.93 82.18
CA PRO A 488 -32.19 52.73 80.81
C PRO A 488 -33.67 53.09 80.61
N ALA A 489 -34.49 53.15 81.66
CA ALA A 489 -35.91 53.48 81.55
C ALA A 489 -36.15 55.00 81.44
N THR A 490 -35.33 55.80 82.14
CA THR A 490 -35.49 57.26 82.21
C THR A 490 -34.44 58.04 81.42
N GLY A 491 -33.34 57.39 81.03
CA GLY A 491 -32.23 58.03 80.33
C GLY A 491 -31.32 58.88 81.21
N ALA A 492 -31.45 58.80 82.54
CA ALA A 492 -30.56 59.50 83.47
C ALA A 492 -29.17 58.84 83.48
N LEU A 493 -28.14 59.60 83.11
CA LEU A 493 -26.74 59.16 83.03
C LEU A 493 -25.85 60.04 83.91
N VAL A 494 -25.00 59.46 84.74
CA VAL A 494 -23.99 60.21 85.52
C VAL A 494 -22.59 59.76 85.11
N ILE A 495 -21.72 60.71 84.78
CA ILE A 495 -20.33 60.47 84.38
C ILE A 495 -19.41 61.04 85.46
N ALA A 496 -18.43 60.26 85.90
CA ALA A 496 -17.33 60.73 86.73
C ALA A 496 -16.31 61.42 85.84
N VAL A 497 -16.42 62.73 85.63
CA VAL A 497 -15.51 63.43 84.73
C VAL A 497 -14.10 63.46 85.34
N ASP A 498 -13.16 62.79 84.67
CA ASP A 498 -11.73 62.75 85.03
C ASP A 498 -10.86 63.63 84.12
N THR A 499 -11.35 63.92 82.91
CA THR A 499 -10.70 64.74 81.90
C THR A 499 -11.73 65.66 81.28
N PHE A 500 -11.44 66.95 81.12
CA PHE A 500 -12.36 67.91 80.51
C PHE A 500 -11.63 69.06 79.85
N SER A 501 -12.28 69.68 78.87
CA SER A 501 -11.85 70.89 78.16
C SER A 501 -13.06 71.82 77.94
N GLY A 502 -12.80 73.13 77.91
CA GLY A 502 -13.85 74.16 77.87
C GLY A 502 -14.34 74.58 79.27
N ALA A 503 -14.94 75.76 79.37
CA ALA A 503 -15.33 76.37 80.66
C ALA A 503 -16.77 76.90 80.70
N SER A 504 -17.49 76.90 79.56
CA SER A 504 -18.86 77.42 79.47
C SER A 504 -19.89 76.29 79.49
N ALA A 505 -21.06 76.54 80.07
CA ALA A 505 -22.16 75.60 80.04
C ALA A 505 -22.64 75.36 78.60
N LYS A 506 -22.88 74.09 78.26
CA LYS A 506 -23.40 73.65 76.97
C LYS A 506 -24.60 72.73 77.18
N SER A 507 -25.53 72.73 76.23
CA SER A 507 -26.81 72.00 76.29
C SER A 507 -27.04 71.16 75.02
N ASP A 508 -25.97 70.72 74.39
CA ASP A 508 -25.94 70.12 73.06
C ASP A 508 -24.89 69.01 72.99
N TRP A 509 -24.90 68.16 74.01
CA TRP A 509 -23.91 67.12 74.24
C TRP A 509 -24.20 65.87 73.40
N VAL A 510 -23.17 65.33 72.77
CA VAL A 510 -23.15 63.99 72.21
C VAL A 510 -22.21 63.14 73.05
N ILE A 511 -22.77 62.07 73.62
CA ILE A 511 -22.10 61.17 74.56
C ILE A 511 -21.92 59.83 73.87
N GLY A 512 -20.67 59.42 73.69
CA GLY A 512 -20.31 58.16 73.04
C GLY A 512 -19.32 57.36 73.86
N VAL A 513 -19.32 56.05 73.62
CA VAL A 513 -18.31 55.14 74.17
C VAL A 513 -16.94 55.48 73.61
N ALA A 514 -15.95 55.59 74.48
CA ALA A 514 -14.56 55.78 74.10
C ALA A 514 -13.69 54.69 74.72
N ALA A 515 -12.66 54.24 73.99
CA ALA A 515 -11.67 53.36 74.55
C ALA A 515 -10.62 54.16 75.34
N LYS A 516 -10.24 53.69 76.53
CA LYS A 516 -8.98 54.08 77.15
C LYS A 516 -7.86 53.53 76.25
N GLY A 517 -7.17 54.39 75.50
CA GLY A 517 -6.41 53.96 74.32
C GLY A 517 -5.34 52.88 74.58
N SER A 518 -5.36 51.77 73.79
CA SER A 518 -4.19 50.97 73.37
C SER A 518 -4.50 49.84 72.33
N SER A 519 -3.84 49.95 71.15
CA SER A 519 -3.11 48.95 70.32
C SER A 519 -3.76 47.77 69.55
N GLY A 520 -3.36 47.66 68.27
CA GLY A 520 -3.01 46.42 67.56
C GLY A 520 -1.58 46.53 67.01
N MET A 521 -0.86 45.39 66.90
CA MET A 521 0.59 45.16 66.59
C MET A 521 1.51 46.40 66.42
N ALA A 522 2.62 46.42 67.16
CA ALA A 522 3.62 47.48 67.06
C ALA A 522 4.21 47.57 65.64
N GLN A 523 4.19 48.77 65.05
CA GLN A 523 4.84 49.08 63.78
C GLN A 523 6.18 49.77 64.06
N GLN A 524 7.25 49.31 63.42
CA GLN A 524 8.57 49.92 63.51
C GLN A 524 9.08 50.28 62.11
N VAL A 525 9.46 51.53 61.90
CA VAL A 525 10.13 51.99 60.67
C VAL A 525 11.64 51.85 60.85
N ILE A 526 12.32 51.21 59.90
CA ILE A 526 13.76 50.97 59.95
C ILE A 526 14.49 51.63 58.78
N THR A 527 15.62 52.26 59.10
CA THR A 527 16.51 52.97 58.15
C THR A 527 17.97 52.45 58.22
N GLY A 528 18.24 51.44 59.05
CA GLY A 528 19.54 50.75 59.18
C GLY A 528 19.38 49.26 59.50
N ASN A 529 20.47 48.49 59.42
CA ASN A 529 20.45 47.03 59.62
C ASN A 529 19.82 46.67 60.98
N THR A 530 18.85 45.75 60.96
CA THR A 530 18.01 45.46 62.14
C THR A 530 17.73 43.96 62.24
N THR A 531 17.69 43.41 63.45
CA THR A 531 17.23 42.04 63.72
C THR A 531 15.75 42.06 64.10
N ALA A 532 14.92 41.26 63.43
CA ALA A 532 13.48 41.24 63.62
C ALA A 532 13.07 40.52 64.93
N VAL A 533 11.97 40.98 65.54
CA VAL A 533 11.34 40.37 66.73
C VAL A 533 9.90 39.97 66.39
N PRO A 534 9.39 38.83 66.93
CA PRO A 534 8.00 38.44 66.74
C PRO A 534 7.00 39.50 67.22
N GLY A 535 5.88 39.67 66.52
CA GLY A 535 4.81 40.58 66.92
C GLY A 535 4.92 42.01 66.38
N VAL A 536 5.92 42.28 65.53
CA VAL A 536 6.21 43.61 64.97
C VAL A 536 6.08 43.62 63.44
N ILE A 537 5.58 44.74 62.90
CA ILE A 537 5.63 45.03 61.46
C ILE A 537 6.80 45.98 61.19
N TYR A 538 7.78 45.52 60.42
CA TYR A 538 8.95 46.31 60.02
C TYR A 538 8.73 46.98 58.68
N VAL A 539 8.88 48.30 58.65
CA VAL A 539 8.76 49.12 57.45
C VAL A 539 10.14 49.60 57.03
N ILE A 540 10.68 49.06 55.93
CA ILE A 540 11.99 49.40 55.41
C ILE A 540 11.89 50.69 54.58
N ALA A 541 12.57 51.74 55.03
CA ALA A 541 12.49 53.08 54.46
C ALA A 541 13.81 53.61 53.85
N ALA A 542 14.87 52.78 53.78
CA ALA A 542 16.15 53.13 53.16
C ALA A 542 16.70 51.96 52.31
N ALA A 543 17.53 52.26 51.30
CA ALA A 543 18.16 51.25 50.45
C ALA A 543 19.34 50.55 51.15
N ASN A 544 19.64 49.30 50.75
CA ASN A 544 20.75 48.49 51.26
C ASN A 544 20.70 48.18 52.77
N VAL A 545 19.51 48.15 53.37
CA VAL A 545 19.30 47.77 54.78
C VAL A 545 19.15 46.25 54.87
N THR A 546 19.88 45.55 55.73
CA THR A 546 19.65 44.12 55.98
C THR A 546 18.67 43.93 57.14
N LEU A 547 17.56 43.23 56.90
CA LEU A 547 16.67 42.72 57.95
C LEU A 547 17.02 41.26 58.22
N THR A 548 17.52 40.96 59.41
CA THR A 548 17.92 39.61 59.83
C THR A 548 16.80 38.97 60.64
N LEU A 549 16.34 37.79 60.23
CA LEU A 549 15.32 37.05 60.98
C LEU A 549 15.91 36.39 62.24
N PRO A 550 15.15 36.31 63.35
CA PRO A 550 15.64 35.68 64.56
C PRO A 550 15.74 34.16 64.37
N THR A 551 16.84 33.55 64.85
CA THR A 551 17.06 32.10 64.80
C THR A 551 16.52 31.35 66.01
N THR A 552 16.05 32.08 67.03
CA THR A 552 15.46 31.55 68.27
C THR A 552 14.22 32.36 68.65
N GLY A 553 13.27 31.76 69.39
CA GLY A 553 12.06 32.46 69.85
C GLY A 553 10.89 32.50 68.86
N LEU A 554 10.94 31.70 67.78
CA LEU A 554 9.82 31.53 66.85
C LEU A 554 8.92 30.37 67.32
N SER A 555 7.70 30.69 67.73
CA SER A 555 6.62 29.72 68.00
C SER A 555 5.65 29.59 66.82
N SER A 556 4.74 28.62 66.86
CA SER A 556 3.74 28.34 65.82
C SER A 556 2.84 29.53 65.44
N ASP A 557 2.72 30.54 66.32
CA ASP A 557 1.91 31.75 66.11
C ASP A 557 2.72 33.04 65.95
N SER A 558 4.05 32.93 65.90
CA SER A 558 4.94 34.09 65.74
C SER A 558 4.74 34.74 64.37
N LYS A 559 4.22 35.97 64.35
CA LYS A 559 4.00 36.77 63.14
C LYS A 559 5.04 37.88 63.05
N ILE A 560 5.75 37.94 61.93
CA ILE A 560 6.63 39.06 61.57
C ILE A 560 6.10 39.59 60.24
N GLY A 561 5.83 40.90 60.19
CA GLY A 561 5.44 41.58 58.95
C GLY A 561 6.62 42.36 58.38
N ILE A 562 6.80 42.32 57.06
CA ILE A 562 7.83 43.08 56.36
C ILE A 562 7.14 43.94 55.31
N ARG A 563 7.41 45.24 55.31
CA ARG A 563 6.83 46.20 54.37
C ARG A 563 7.91 47.10 53.77
N LEU A 564 7.78 47.39 52.49
CA LEU A 564 8.67 48.28 51.75
C LEU A 564 7.91 49.59 51.52
N ALA A 565 8.38 50.70 52.10
CA ALA A 565 7.65 51.99 52.07
C ALA A 565 8.17 53.00 51.04
N ALA A 566 9.31 52.73 50.38
CA ALA A 566 9.87 53.58 49.33
C ALA A 566 10.61 52.74 48.27
N ALA A 567 11.00 53.38 47.17
CA ALA A 567 11.80 52.73 46.12
C ALA A 567 13.20 52.37 46.65
N VAL A 568 13.37 51.14 47.13
CA VAL A 568 14.66 50.58 47.54
C VAL A 568 15.44 50.02 46.33
N SER A 569 16.76 49.84 46.48
CA SER A 569 17.68 49.35 45.43
C SER A 569 17.41 47.90 45.01
N ARG A 570 17.92 47.47 43.85
CA ARG A 570 17.79 46.08 43.32
C ARG A 570 18.46 44.99 44.18
N ASN A 571 19.23 45.39 45.20
CA ASN A 571 20.00 44.48 46.05
C ASN A 571 19.54 44.52 47.52
N GLN A 572 18.24 44.62 47.77
CA GLN A 572 17.69 44.54 49.12
C GLN A 572 17.88 43.12 49.69
N VAL A 573 18.58 42.98 50.82
CA VAL A 573 18.92 41.70 51.45
C VAL A 573 17.99 41.39 52.62
N ILE A 574 17.37 40.21 52.58
CA ILE A 574 16.79 39.57 53.77
C ILE A 574 17.69 38.40 54.12
N ASP A 575 18.24 38.41 55.33
CA ASP A 575 19.07 37.32 55.82
C ASP A 575 18.21 36.35 56.63
N PHE A 576 17.98 35.18 56.05
CA PHE A 576 17.24 34.08 56.67
C PHE A 576 18.14 33.22 57.57
N LEU A 577 19.46 33.42 57.58
CA LEU A 577 20.41 32.60 58.33
C LEU A 577 20.17 31.10 58.09
N THR A 578 19.73 30.35 59.13
CA THR A 578 19.41 28.92 59.10
C THR A 578 17.92 28.61 58.88
N VAL A 579 17.07 29.64 58.74
CA VAL A 579 15.61 29.49 58.57
C VAL A 579 15.28 29.15 57.12
N ASN A 580 14.66 27.99 56.89
CA ASN A 580 14.27 27.55 55.55
C ASN A 580 13.16 28.42 54.96
N PHE A 581 13.29 28.76 53.66
CA PHE A 581 12.28 29.50 52.91
C PHE A 581 11.83 28.68 51.69
N ARG A 582 10.55 28.27 51.67
CA ARG A 582 9.93 27.53 50.55
C ARG A 582 10.77 26.35 50.02
N GLY A 583 11.32 25.55 50.94
CA GLY A 583 12.12 24.36 50.59
C GLY A 583 13.50 24.65 49.97
N GLN A 584 13.97 25.89 49.93
CA GLN A 584 15.32 26.22 49.48
C GLN A 584 16.33 26.25 50.63
N THR A 585 17.59 25.98 50.31
CA THR A 585 18.73 25.99 51.25
C THR A 585 18.87 27.34 51.97
N PRO A 586 19.15 27.36 53.29
CA PRO A 586 19.28 28.60 54.06
C PRO A 586 20.36 29.54 53.53
N GLY A 587 20.16 30.86 53.66
CA GLY A 587 21.13 31.90 53.28
C GLY A 587 20.51 33.21 52.79
N GLN A 588 21.34 34.20 52.48
CA GLN A 588 20.94 35.55 52.05
C GLN A 588 20.05 35.52 50.79
N ARG A 589 18.97 36.31 50.80
CA ARG A 589 18.04 36.43 49.67
C ARG A 589 17.91 37.88 49.22
N PHE A 590 17.90 38.07 47.91
CA PHE A 590 17.76 39.39 47.27
C PHE A 590 16.35 39.57 46.70
N ILE A 591 15.73 40.73 46.93
CA ILE A 591 14.44 41.10 46.32
C ILE A 591 14.72 41.98 45.09
N ASP A 592 14.64 41.40 43.89
CA ASP A 592 14.92 42.10 42.61
C ASP A 592 13.65 42.64 41.91
N LYS A 593 12.68 43.18 42.66
CA LYS A 593 11.47 43.76 42.07
C LYS A 593 11.22 45.19 42.55
N LYS A 594 11.10 46.14 41.62
CA LYS A 594 10.61 47.49 41.90
C LYS A 594 9.09 47.47 42.10
N GLY A 595 8.65 48.00 43.25
CA GLY A 595 7.28 48.45 43.48
C GLY A 595 6.29 47.38 43.96
N PHE A 596 5.59 47.75 45.04
CA PHE A 596 4.43 47.13 45.71
C PHE A 596 4.68 46.05 46.77
N GLY A 597 3.98 46.26 47.89
CA GLY A 597 4.18 45.63 49.19
C GLY A 597 4.02 44.12 49.17
N LEU A 598 4.97 43.47 49.82
CA LEU A 598 5.03 42.03 49.96
C LEU A 598 4.83 41.71 51.44
N ASP A 599 3.60 41.48 51.86
CA ASP A 599 3.33 41.01 53.23
C ASP A 599 3.75 39.54 53.34
N ILE A 600 5.03 39.29 53.58
CA ILE A 600 5.50 37.94 53.91
C ILE A 600 5.11 37.66 55.35
N LYS A 601 4.14 36.76 55.53
CA LYS A 601 3.86 36.13 56.83
C LYS A 601 4.59 34.80 56.89
N TYR A 602 5.60 34.70 57.76
CA TYR A 602 6.24 33.42 58.07
C TYR A 602 5.31 32.61 58.98
N ASN A 603 5.02 31.35 58.63
CA ASN A 603 4.31 30.39 59.48
C ASN A 603 5.12 29.10 59.50
N ALA A 604 5.61 28.71 60.68
CA ALA A 604 6.49 27.57 60.87
C ALA A 604 5.82 26.19 60.65
N THR A 605 4.51 26.14 60.34
CA THR A 605 3.69 24.91 60.40
C THR A 605 3.29 24.32 59.04
N ARG A 606 4.04 24.61 57.96
CA ARG A 606 3.86 23.88 56.69
C ARG A 606 5.12 23.13 56.32
N GLY A 607 5.32 21.98 56.94
CA GLY A 607 6.04 20.89 56.27
C GLY A 607 5.18 20.39 55.11
N ASP A 608 5.43 20.93 53.92
CA ASP A 608 5.54 20.29 52.60
C ASP A 608 4.67 19.07 52.23
N GLY A 609 3.46 18.92 52.77
CA GLY A 609 2.53 17.82 52.45
C GLY A 609 1.48 18.11 51.35
N ALA A 610 1.58 19.21 50.61
CA ALA A 610 0.58 19.60 49.61
C ALA A 610 1.09 19.38 48.17
N LEU A 611 0.64 18.27 47.57
CA LEU A 611 0.55 18.01 46.12
C LEU A 611 1.83 18.35 45.31
N MET A 612 2.88 17.54 45.45
CA MET A 612 4.02 17.59 44.55
C MET A 612 3.78 16.61 43.39
N GLN A 613 3.65 17.15 42.17
CA GLN A 613 3.82 16.36 40.94
C GLN A 613 5.32 16.18 40.73
N GLU A 614 5.83 14.96 40.86
CA GLU A 614 7.22 14.64 40.56
C GLU A 614 7.30 14.07 39.14
N ILE A 615 8.32 14.46 38.37
CA ILE A 615 8.55 13.98 37.00
C ILE A 615 9.96 13.40 37.00
N ALA A 616 10.10 12.14 36.62
CA ALA A 616 11.39 11.51 36.38
C ALA A 616 11.76 11.66 34.90
N PRO A 617 12.68 12.56 34.50
CA PRO A 617 13.05 12.73 33.10
C PRO A 617 14.00 11.63 32.59
N ALA A 618 14.53 10.78 33.49
CA ALA A 618 15.43 9.67 33.18
C ALA A 618 15.14 8.47 34.11
N SER A 619 15.64 7.29 33.73
CA SER A 619 15.54 6.08 34.56
C SER A 619 16.15 6.34 35.95
N VAL A 620 15.39 6.05 37.01
CA VAL A 620 15.74 6.41 38.38
C VAL A 620 15.12 5.42 39.37
N THR A 621 15.69 5.33 40.56
CA THR A 621 15.06 4.66 41.71
C THR A 621 14.34 5.71 42.55
N TYR A 622 13.02 5.58 42.68
CA TYR A 622 12.21 6.45 43.53
C TYR A 622 11.98 5.81 44.89
N THR A 623 12.25 6.55 45.98
CA THR A 623 11.98 6.10 47.35
C THR A 623 10.77 6.83 47.90
N CYS A 624 9.77 6.07 48.34
CA CYS A 624 8.54 6.63 48.89
C CYS A 624 8.81 7.47 50.15
N PRO A 625 8.44 8.77 50.20
CA PRO A 625 8.77 9.64 51.32
C PRO A 625 7.81 9.50 52.50
N VAL A 626 6.55 9.14 52.25
CA VAL A 626 5.49 9.03 53.28
C VAL A 626 4.52 7.90 52.96
N ASP A 627 3.90 7.33 53.99
CA ASP A 627 2.80 6.37 53.82
C ASP A 627 1.60 7.05 53.15
N GLY A 628 1.06 6.45 52.10
CA GLY A 628 -0.11 7.01 51.43
C GLY A 628 -0.53 6.34 50.13
N TRP A 629 -1.62 6.85 49.56
CA TRP A 629 -2.09 6.46 48.23
C TRP A 629 -1.37 7.26 47.14
N TYR A 630 -0.73 6.53 46.22
CA TYR A 630 -0.04 7.07 45.05
C TYR A 630 -0.75 6.65 43.77
N LEU A 631 -0.78 7.55 42.78
CA LEU A 631 -1.19 7.23 41.41
C LEU A 631 0.06 7.15 40.52
N LEU A 632 0.41 5.93 40.13
CA LEU A 632 1.53 5.63 39.23
C LEU A 632 1.04 5.64 37.78
N THR A 633 1.82 6.22 36.86
CA THR A 633 1.49 6.36 35.43
C THR A 633 2.74 6.06 34.61
N ALA A 634 2.75 5.03 33.77
CA ALA A 634 3.84 4.77 32.82
C ALA A 634 3.39 5.15 31.41
N ILE A 635 4.29 5.78 30.64
CA ILE A 635 4.04 6.18 29.25
C ILE A 635 5.21 5.72 28.38
N GLY A 636 4.94 4.98 27.32
CA GLY A 636 5.95 4.49 26.38
C GLY A 636 6.45 5.58 25.43
N GLY A 637 7.65 5.41 24.88
CA GLY A 637 8.21 6.31 23.88
C GLY A 637 7.42 6.29 22.56
N GLY A 638 7.31 7.43 21.86
CA GLY A 638 6.76 7.47 20.49
C GLY A 638 7.78 6.95 19.46
N ALA A 639 7.30 6.34 18.39
CA ALA A 639 8.15 5.99 17.25
C ALA A 639 8.55 7.23 16.43
N ALA A 640 9.69 7.16 15.76
CA ALA A 640 10.06 8.13 14.74
C ALA A 640 9.17 7.96 13.49
N GLY A 641 8.76 9.08 12.89
CA GLY A 641 8.10 9.05 11.58
C GLY A 641 9.02 8.56 10.47
N LEU A 642 8.44 8.31 9.30
CA LEU A 642 9.19 8.03 8.08
C LEU A 642 9.42 9.32 7.28
N ASN A 643 10.58 9.45 6.66
CA ASN A 643 10.95 10.55 5.75
C ASN A 643 9.96 10.76 4.57
N THR A 644 9.05 9.82 4.35
CA THR A 644 7.94 9.90 3.39
C THR A 644 6.75 10.71 3.88
N GLY A 645 6.84 11.38 5.03
CA GLY A 645 5.75 12.22 5.57
C GLY A 645 4.69 11.44 6.36
N ARG A 646 5.05 10.27 6.90
CA ARG A 646 4.20 9.47 7.81
C ARG A 646 4.67 9.65 9.26
N GLY A 647 3.75 9.96 10.19
CA GLY A 647 4.06 10.02 11.62
C GLY A 647 4.28 8.62 12.22
N GLY A 648 5.08 8.51 13.28
CA GLY A 648 5.23 7.26 14.05
C GLY A 648 4.06 7.03 15.01
N GLY A 649 3.83 5.77 15.40
CA GLY A 649 2.83 5.42 16.41
C GLY A 649 3.17 5.95 17.80
N ALA A 650 2.14 6.27 18.59
CA ALA A 650 2.30 6.74 19.97
C ALA A 650 2.62 5.56 20.92
N GLY A 651 3.34 5.82 22.01
CA GLY A 651 3.55 4.82 23.06
C GLY A 651 2.27 4.52 23.86
N GLY A 652 2.25 3.37 24.55
CA GLY A 652 1.15 2.98 25.42
C GLY A 652 1.10 3.80 26.72
N LEU A 653 -0.01 3.71 27.45
CA LEU A 653 -0.21 4.32 28.76
C LEU A 653 -0.73 3.28 29.77
N ALA A 654 -0.05 3.11 30.90
CA ALA A 654 -0.50 2.29 32.03
C ALA A 654 -0.65 3.16 33.28
N GLN A 655 -1.73 3.01 34.04
CA GLN A 655 -1.96 3.77 35.26
C GLN A 655 -2.49 2.88 36.38
N LYS A 656 -1.94 2.99 37.59
CA LYS A 656 -2.34 2.20 38.77
C LYS A 656 -2.36 3.04 40.04
N ARG A 657 -3.40 2.87 40.84
CA ARG A 657 -3.46 3.43 42.19
C ARG A 657 -2.95 2.39 43.18
N VAL A 658 -1.96 2.74 44.00
CA VAL A 658 -1.35 1.83 44.97
C VAL A 658 -1.07 2.54 46.29
N PHE A 659 -1.23 1.84 47.40
CA PHE A 659 -0.78 2.32 48.69
C PHE A 659 0.69 1.95 48.87
N LEU A 660 1.56 2.94 49.11
CA LEU A 660 2.99 2.71 49.32
C LEU A 660 3.38 3.16 50.73
N THR A 661 4.23 2.36 51.37
CA THR A 661 4.84 2.67 52.66
C THR A 661 6.10 3.49 52.46
N ALA A 662 6.37 4.44 53.36
CA ALA A 662 7.59 5.21 53.41
C ALA A 662 8.82 4.28 53.40
N GLY A 663 9.84 4.62 52.61
CA GLY A 663 11.04 3.83 52.43
C GLY A 663 10.97 2.74 51.35
N LEU A 664 9.79 2.43 50.79
CA LEU A 664 9.67 1.49 49.67
C LEU A 664 10.28 2.09 48.40
N THR A 665 11.17 1.34 47.75
CA THR A 665 11.83 1.76 46.50
C THR A 665 11.16 1.19 45.26
N LEU A 666 10.91 2.04 44.27
CA LEU A 666 10.44 1.67 42.94
C LEU A 666 11.56 1.91 41.92
N ALA A 667 11.84 0.93 41.07
CA ALA A 667 12.71 1.09 39.92
C ALA A 667 11.89 1.59 38.72
N ILE A 668 12.28 2.75 38.17
CA ILE A 668 11.66 3.35 37.00
C ILE A 668 12.67 3.25 35.85
N SER A 669 12.32 2.52 34.80
CA SER A 669 13.06 2.51 33.54
C SER A 669 12.28 3.31 32.51
N ILE A 670 12.92 4.30 31.87
CA ILE A 670 12.28 5.14 30.86
C ILE A 670 12.77 4.73 29.48
N GLY A 671 11.82 4.42 28.61
CA GLY A 671 12.08 4.11 27.21
C GLY A 671 12.27 5.39 26.39
N ALA A 672 13.38 5.49 25.67
CA ALA A 672 13.65 6.62 24.79
C ALA A 672 12.64 6.69 23.62
N GLY A 673 12.39 7.88 23.07
CA GLY A 673 11.68 8.01 21.79
C GLY A 673 12.53 7.51 20.63
N GLY A 674 11.90 7.16 19.50
CA GLY A 674 12.63 6.81 18.28
C GLY A 674 13.53 7.97 17.83
N ALA A 675 14.85 7.78 17.89
CA ALA A 675 15.83 8.84 17.61
C ALA A 675 16.18 8.99 16.11
N SER A 676 15.88 7.97 15.30
CA SER A 676 16.22 7.90 13.87
C SER A 676 15.02 7.46 13.04
N ASN A 677 14.99 7.84 11.75
CA ASN A 677 13.93 7.48 10.79
C ASN A 677 13.48 6.02 10.93
N GLY A 678 12.19 5.79 11.24
CA GLY A 678 11.61 4.46 11.41
C GLY A 678 11.94 3.72 12.71
N ALA A 679 12.65 4.32 13.67
CA ALA A 679 12.95 3.68 14.96
C ALA A 679 11.70 3.58 15.85
N ALA A 680 11.51 2.41 16.46
CA ALA A 680 10.48 2.19 17.47
C ALA A 680 10.79 2.97 18.76
N GLY A 681 9.74 3.30 19.51
CA GLY A 681 9.88 3.86 20.86
C GLY A 681 10.28 2.79 21.87
N GLY A 682 11.08 3.16 22.86
CA GLY A 682 11.42 2.32 24.00
C GLY A 682 10.26 2.13 24.98
N ALA A 683 10.31 1.04 25.75
CA ALA A 683 9.35 0.75 26.80
C ALA A 683 9.70 1.46 28.11
N THR A 684 8.68 2.00 28.78
CA THR A 684 8.77 2.56 30.13
C THR A 684 8.19 1.56 31.13
N THR A 685 8.97 1.18 32.14
CA THR A 685 8.55 0.24 33.19
C THR A 685 8.67 0.87 34.57
N VAL A 686 7.73 0.51 35.45
CA VAL A 686 7.79 0.83 36.88
C VAL A 686 7.63 -0.47 37.64
N THR A 687 8.69 -0.87 38.34
CA THR A 687 8.77 -2.16 39.04
C THR A 687 9.20 -1.98 40.48
N GLY A 688 8.51 -2.67 41.40
CA GLY A 688 8.84 -2.75 42.80
C GLY A 688 7.95 -3.78 43.50
N THR A 689 8.09 -3.95 44.80
CA THR A 689 7.29 -4.91 45.56
C THR A 689 5.79 -4.60 45.44
N GLY A 690 5.03 -5.48 44.76
CA GLY A 690 3.58 -5.30 44.52
C GLY A 690 3.20 -4.37 43.35
N VAL A 691 4.19 -3.83 42.63
CA VAL A 691 4.00 -2.87 41.52
C VAL A 691 4.74 -3.36 40.29
N ALA A 692 4.01 -3.61 39.20
CA ALA A 692 4.58 -3.91 37.88
C ALA A 692 3.73 -3.23 36.82
N LEU A 693 4.24 -2.14 36.24
CA LEU A 693 3.63 -1.41 35.14
C LEU A 693 4.57 -1.43 33.95
N THR A 694 4.01 -1.70 32.76
CA THR A 694 4.75 -1.64 31.51
C THR A 694 3.96 -0.84 30.49
N ALA A 695 4.59 0.16 29.89
CA ALA A 695 4.07 0.92 28.78
C ALA A 695 5.08 0.85 27.63
N ASN A 696 4.78 0.02 26.63
CA ASN A 696 5.65 -0.19 25.48
C ASN A 696 5.61 1.02 24.55
N GLY A 697 6.71 1.26 23.83
CA GLY A 697 6.75 2.33 22.83
C GLY A 697 5.97 1.99 21.56
N GLY A 698 5.64 3.03 20.79
CA GLY A 698 4.99 2.86 19.49
C GLY A 698 5.92 2.31 18.43
N THR A 699 5.35 1.84 17.33
CA THR A 699 6.07 1.40 16.12
C THR A 699 5.70 2.27 14.92
N THR A 700 6.30 2.01 13.77
CA THR A 700 5.96 2.68 12.49
C THR A 700 4.56 2.34 11.97
N THR A 701 3.89 1.36 12.56
CA THR A 701 2.64 0.79 12.03
C THR A 701 1.53 0.68 13.09
N GLY A 702 1.89 0.58 14.37
CA GLY A 702 0.94 0.43 15.48
C GLY A 702 1.38 1.21 16.73
N GLY A 703 0.42 1.52 17.60
CA GLY A 703 0.73 2.13 18.89
C GLY A 703 1.31 1.14 19.90
N GLY A 704 1.97 1.66 20.93
CA GLY A 704 2.56 0.87 21.99
C GLY A 704 1.49 0.28 22.91
N THR A 705 1.70 -0.95 23.36
CA THR A 705 0.81 -1.63 24.31
C THR A 705 1.09 -1.22 25.75
N ALA A 706 0.15 -1.45 26.66
CA ALA A 706 0.29 -1.16 28.09
C ALA A 706 -0.28 -2.30 28.94
N THR A 707 0.37 -2.61 30.07
CA THR A 707 -0.02 -3.68 30.98
C THR A 707 0.31 -3.36 32.44
N GLY A 708 -0.41 -4.00 33.36
CA GLY A 708 -0.16 -3.93 34.80
C GLY A 708 -0.85 -2.80 35.55
N GLY A 709 -1.53 -1.88 34.84
CA GLY A 709 -2.33 -0.80 35.41
C GLY A 709 -3.79 -1.17 35.67
N ASP A 710 -4.45 -0.41 36.53
CA ASP A 710 -5.92 -0.37 36.66
C ASP A 710 -6.56 0.22 35.39
N ARG A 711 -5.81 1.07 34.67
CA ARG A 711 -6.13 1.50 33.31
C ARG A 711 -4.93 1.26 32.40
N ASN A 712 -5.16 0.55 31.30
CA ASN A 712 -4.17 0.29 30.27
C ASN A 712 -4.75 0.78 28.93
N ILE A 713 -4.03 1.66 28.24
CA ILE A 713 -4.45 2.27 26.99
C ILE A 713 -3.36 2.00 25.96
N THR A 714 -3.74 1.39 24.85
CA THR A 714 -2.85 1.22 23.69
C THR A 714 -2.72 2.57 22.97
N GLY A 715 -1.50 2.93 22.58
CA GLY A 715 -1.24 4.14 21.81
C GLY A 715 -1.96 4.16 20.46
N GLY A 716 -2.20 5.36 19.92
CA GLY A 716 -2.77 5.52 18.58
C GLY A 716 -1.81 5.00 17.50
N ALA A 717 -2.36 4.28 16.51
CA ALA A 717 -1.62 3.88 15.32
C ALA A 717 -1.27 5.10 14.44
N SER A 718 -0.20 4.99 13.65
CA SER A 718 0.17 5.99 12.64
C SER A 718 -0.89 6.04 11.52
N GLY A 719 -1.33 7.23 11.12
CA GLY A 719 -2.21 7.39 9.98
C GLY A 719 -1.54 6.91 8.67
N ASN A 720 -2.28 6.18 7.84
CA ASN A 720 -1.75 5.55 6.62
C ASN A 720 -1.57 6.56 5.45
N ALA A 721 -1.85 7.85 5.68
CA ALA A 721 -1.80 8.92 4.69
C ALA A 721 -0.71 9.96 5.00
N THR A 722 -0.09 10.49 3.94
CA THR A 722 0.89 11.59 4.00
C THR A 722 0.29 12.80 4.75
N GLY A 723 0.95 13.29 5.81
CA GLY A 723 0.47 14.43 6.61
C GLY A 723 -0.45 14.07 7.80
N THR A 724 -0.78 12.80 8.02
CA THR A 724 -1.52 12.36 9.21
C THR A 724 -0.57 11.91 10.33
N GLY A 725 -0.63 12.58 11.49
CA GLY A 725 0.13 12.20 12.68
C GLY A 725 -0.59 11.09 13.47
N GLY A 726 0.17 10.32 14.26
CA GLY A 726 -0.40 9.41 15.26
C GLY A 726 -1.08 10.22 16.37
N GLY A 727 -2.27 9.80 16.80
CA GLY A 727 -2.95 10.41 17.95
C GLY A 727 -2.12 10.24 19.23
N ALA A 728 -1.87 11.32 19.95
CA ALA A 728 -1.14 11.30 21.21
C ALA A 728 -2.08 10.94 22.38
N VAL A 729 -1.61 10.13 23.33
CA VAL A 729 -2.34 9.82 24.56
C VAL A 729 -1.96 10.84 25.63
N GLY A 730 -2.91 11.67 26.07
CA GLY A 730 -2.74 12.64 27.15
C GLY A 730 -2.79 12.01 28.54
N VAL A 731 -2.29 12.74 29.55
CA VAL A 731 -2.45 12.37 30.96
C VAL A 731 -3.96 12.30 31.26
N TYR A 732 -4.39 11.23 31.93
CA TYR A 732 -5.79 10.86 32.19
C TYR A 732 -6.58 10.24 31.03
N GLY A 733 -5.94 9.92 29.89
CA GLY A 733 -6.59 9.20 28.79
C GLY A 733 -7.31 10.10 27.78
N VAL A 734 -7.02 11.40 27.74
CA VAL A 734 -7.56 12.32 26.73
C VAL A 734 -6.69 12.25 25.46
N GLY A 735 -7.26 11.82 24.34
CA GLY A 735 -6.57 11.79 23.05
C GLY A 735 -6.44 13.18 22.42
N TYR A 736 -5.26 13.50 21.88
CA TYR A 736 -5.03 14.72 21.08
C TYR A 736 -4.65 14.35 19.65
N GLY A 737 -5.21 15.06 18.65
CA GLY A 737 -4.78 14.97 17.27
C GLY A 737 -3.47 15.73 17.04
N SER A 738 -2.51 15.14 16.32
CA SER A 738 -1.29 15.81 15.88
C SER A 738 -1.20 15.81 14.35
N LEU A 739 -0.77 16.93 13.76
CA LEU A 739 -0.46 17.04 12.32
C LEU A 739 1.03 16.74 12.12
N ALA A 740 1.37 15.88 11.17
CA ALA A 740 2.76 15.51 10.88
C ALA A 740 3.38 16.51 9.89
N SER A 741 4.58 17.03 10.21
CA SER A 741 5.41 17.78 9.27
C SER A 741 6.64 16.95 8.88
N SER A 742 7.26 17.27 7.73
CA SER A 742 8.45 16.56 7.25
C SER A 742 9.57 16.60 8.30
N GLY A 743 9.95 15.42 8.81
CA GLY A 743 10.98 15.28 9.85
C GLY A 743 10.51 15.33 11.30
N SER A 744 9.19 15.33 11.59
CA SER A 744 8.69 15.31 12.97
C SER A 744 8.66 13.89 13.57
N ALA A 745 9.28 13.70 14.75
CA ALA A 745 9.05 12.52 15.60
C ALA A 745 7.59 12.49 16.10
N GLY A 746 7.00 11.30 16.23
CA GLY A 746 5.65 11.16 16.78
C GLY A 746 5.58 11.78 18.18
N ALA A 747 4.55 12.57 18.45
CA ALA A 747 4.40 13.27 19.72
C ALA A 747 4.19 12.28 20.88
N GLY A 748 5.25 12.02 21.64
CA GLY A 748 5.10 11.76 23.08
C GLY A 748 4.58 13.02 23.76
N THR A 749 3.84 12.90 24.88
CA THR A 749 3.14 14.01 25.54
C THR A 749 3.92 15.34 25.57
N GLY A 750 3.57 16.27 24.65
CA GLY A 750 4.03 17.67 24.67
C GLY A 750 5.19 18.06 23.75
N GLY A 751 5.16 17.71 22.47
CA GLY A 751 5.98 18.37 21.45
C GLY A 751 5.31 19.65 20.90
N PRO A 752 6.02 20.76 20.67
CA PRO A 752 5.42 22.01 20.19
C PRO A 752 4.83 21.84 18.79
N ASN A 753 3.56 22.22 18.65
CA ASN A 753 2.92 22.50 17.37
C ASN A 753 3.45 23.88 16.89
N THR A 754 4.04 23.95 15.70
CA THR A 754 4.53 25.23 15.12
C THR A 754 3.41 26.13 14.60
N SER A 755 2.13 25.76 14.75
CA SER A 755 0.98 26.61 14.44
C SER A 755 0.38 27.19 15.72
N GLY A 756 0.62 28.49 15.95
CA GLY A 756 0.22 29.24 17.14
C GLY A 756 -1.28 29.43 17.31
N THR A 757 -2.00 28.39 17.76
CA THR A 757 -3.40 28.51 18.19
C THR A 757 -3.59 27.84 19.55
N PHE A 758 -3.90 28.67 20.54
CA PHE A 758 -4.05 28.29 21.95
C PHE A 758 -5.30 27.41 22.18
N GLY A 759 -5.15 26.33 22.94
CA GLY A 759 -6.24 25.55 23.51
C GLY A 759 -5.75 24.57 24.59
N GLY A 760 -5.98 24.89 25.88
CA GLY A 760 -5.77 24.00 27.05
C GLY A 760 -4.36 24.01 27.67
N PRO A 761 -4.20 23.88 29.01
CA PRO A 761 -3.09 24.46 29.76
C PRO A 761 -1.73 23.82 29.43
N SER A 762 -0.85 24.62 28.84
CA SER A 762 0.59 24.39 28.91
C SER A 762 1.06 24.59 30.35
N LEU A 763 1.59 23.56 31.00
CA LEU A 763 2.35 23.71 32.24
C LEU A 763 3.67 24.46 31.95
N PRO A 764 4.17 25.30 32.87
CA PRO A 764 5.16 26.32 32.54
C PRO A 764 6.58 25.73 32.42
N GLY A 765 7.21 25.93 31.25
CA GLY A 765 8.55 26.52 31.19
C GLY A 765 9.80 25.68 31.48
N ILE A 766 9.84 24.37 31.20
CA ILE A 766 11.11 23.60 31.27
C ILE A 766 11.31 22.75 30.00
N LEU A 767 12.35 23.10 29.23
CA LEU A 767 12.96 22.42 28.08
C LEU A 767 12.40 22.72 26.67
N SER A 768 12.91 23.80 26.08
CA SER A 768 12.95 24.03 24.63
C SER A 768 14.16 23.28 24.02
N GLY A 769 13.94 22.11 23.42
CA GLY A 769 14.99 21.37 22.74
C GLY A 769 14.48 20.10 22.09
N ALA A 770 14.98 19.79 20.88
CA ALA A 770 14.58 18.65 20.08
C ALA A 770 14.70 17.31 20.83
N GLY A 771 13.66 16.48 20.75
CA GLY A 771 13.76 15.04 20.92
C GLY A 771 14.03 14.50 22.33
N TYR A 772 13.20 14.84 23.32
CA TYR A 772 13.20 14.13 24.61
C TYR A 772 11.79 13.70 25.01
N ALA A 773 11.52 12.39 24.87
CA ALA A 773 10.35 11.74 25.44
C ALA A 773 10.72 11.17 26.81
N GLY A 774 10.57 11.97 27.87
CA GLY A 774 10.71 11.52 29.25
C GLY A 774 9.38 10.96 29.78
N GLY A 775 9.41 9.76 30.36
CA GLY A 775 8.27 9.19 31.09
C GLY A 775 7.84 10.08 32.26
N ARG A 776 6.54 10.15 32.56
CA ARG A 776 6.00 11.01 33.65
C ARG A 776 5.41 10.13 34.75
N VAL A 777 5.86 10.21 36.01
CA VAL A 777 5.14 9.59 37.15
C VAL A 777 5.24 10.41 38.45
N LEU A 778 4.09 10.78 39.03
CA LEU A 778 3.67 10.72 40.46
C LEU A 778 2.66 11.86 40.78
N LEU A 779 1.48 11.51 41.31
CA LEU A 779 0.51 12.46 41.90
C LEU A 779 0.02 11.91 43.25
N PRO A 780 0.11 12.67 44.36
CA PRO A 780 -0.55 12.33 45.61
C PRO A 780 -2.06 12.63 45.50
N VAL A 781 -2.91 11.72 45.96
CA VAL A 781 -4.35 11.99 46.16
C VAL A 781 -4.58 12.32 47.63
N GLY A 782 -5.12 13.52 47.90
CA GLY A 782 -5.34 14.03 49.26
C GLY A 782 -6.19 13.13 50.15
N ILE A 783 -5.90 13.19 51.46
CA ILE A 783 -6.59 12.50 52.55
C ILE A 783 -7.99 13.13 52.79
N PRO A 784 -9.10 12.37 52.89
CA PRO A 784 -10.34 12.90 53.45
C PRO A 784 -10.45 12.65 54.96
N ALA A 785 -11.11 13.61 55.60
CA ALA A 785 -11.27 13.83 57.02
C ALA A 785 -12.06 12.78 57.83
N ALA A 786 -11.72 12.75 59.13
CA ALA A 786 -12.49 12.42 60.33
C ALA A 786 -13.86 11.70 60.23
N THR A 787 -13.93 10.59 60.97
CA THR A 787 -15.07 9.97 61.68
C THR A 787 -16.42 10.71 61.73
N ALA A 788 -17.49 10.01 61.32
CA ALA A 788 -18.83 10.14 61.90
C ALA A 788 -19.52 8.76 61.96
N SER A 789 -19.95 8.40 63.17
CA SER A 789 -20.58 7.15 63.59
C SER A 789 -22.12 7.22 63.55
N GLY A 790 -22.78 6.11 63.20
CA GLY A 790 -24.08 5.71 63.78
C GLY A 790 -25.34 5.93 62.95
N GLN A 791 -25.87 4.87 62.33
CA GLN A 791 -27.18 4.23 62.62
C GLN A 791 -27.57 3.21 61.53
N SER A 792 -28.25 2.15 61.94
CA SER A 792 -28.37 0.85 61.28
C SER A 792 -29.75 0.57 60.69
N GLY A 793 -29.77 0.05 59.45
CA GLY A 793 -30.73 -0.95 58.92
C GLY A 793 -31.82 -0.46 57.94
N PRO A 794 -32.35 -1.30 57.04
CA PRO A 794 -31.73 -2.36 56.23
C PRO A 794 -31.92 -2.07 54.71
N GLY A 795 -30.82 -2.08 53.95
CA GLY A 795 -30.84 -1.78 52.51
C GLY A 795 -29.45 -1.43 51.99
N ALA A 796 -28.49 -2.34 52.19
CA ALA A 796 -27.09 -2.09 51.83
C ALA A 796 -26.86 -2.36 50.34
N GLY A 797 -26.90 -1.30 49.54
CA GLY A 797 -26.63 -1.37 48.10
C GLY A 797 -26.43 -0.01 47.42
N ALA A 798 -25.71 0.93 48.04
CA ALA A 798 -25.37 2.21 47.40
C ALA A 798 -24.15 2.89 48.04
N ALA A 799 -22.93 2.41 47.74
CA ALA A 799 -21.69 3.18 47.94
C ALA A 799 -20.53 2.64 47.08
N ALA A 800 -20.76 2.40 45.79
CA ALA A 800 -19.69 2.14 44.82
C ALA A 800 -20.16 2.43 43.39
N ASN A 801 -20.57 3.68 43.11
CA ASN A 801 -20.62 4.19 41.74
C ASN A 801 -20.79 5.71 41.73
N ARG A 802 -19.67 6.43 41.67
CA ARG A 802 -19.63 7.83 41.21
C ARG A 802 -18.58 8.01 40.10
N PHE A 803 -18.46 7.03 39.21
CA PHE A 803 -17.76 7.17 37.92
C PHE A 803 -18.39 6.26 36.85
N ALA A 804 -19.73 6.17 36.84
CA ALA A 804 -20.50 5.59 35.76
C ALA A 804 -21.69 6.52 35.52
N GLY A 805 -21.51 7.50 34.64
CA GLY A 805 -22.54 8.52 34.39
C GLY A 805 -22.08 9.71 33.55
N GLU A 806 -20.81 9.76 33.14
CA GLU A 806 -20.30 10.71 32.16
C GLU A 806 -19.39 9.91 31.22
N PHE A 807 -19.42 10.20 29.92
CA PHE A 807 -18.84 9.45 28.78
C PHE A 807 -19.78 8.46 28.08
N ALA A 808 -20.78 9.00 27.41
CA ALA A 808 -21.25 8.48 26.12
C ALA A 808 -21.16 9.60 25.08
N GLY A 809 -20.37 9.40 24.02
CA GLY A 809 -20.35 10.29 22.85
C GLY A 809 -19.02 10.28 22.09
N GLY A 810 -19.01 9.64 20.91
CA GLY A 810 -17.92 9.78 19.92
C GLY A 810 -17.45 8.46 19.28
N GLY A 811 -18.35 7.73 18.62
CA GLY A 811 -17.99 6.56 17.82
C GLY A 811 -17.37 6.96 16.47
N GLY A 812 -16.08 6.65 16.29
CA GLY A 812 -15.41 6.53 15.00
C GLY A 812 -15.05 5.06 14.78
N ASN A 813 -15.51 4.53 13.65
CA ASN A 813 -15.56 3.12 13.27
C ASN A 813 -14.23 2.34 13.40
N SER A 814 -14.24 1.25 14.18
CA SER A 814 -13.38 0.09 13.94
C SER A 814 -14.25 -1.17 14.01
N THR A 815 -14.57 -1.73 12.85
CA THR A 815 -15.06 -3.10 12.73
C THR A 815 -14.00 -4.08 13.21
N GLY A 816 -14.32 -4.87 14.23
CA GLY A 816 -13.56 -6.02 14.70
C GLY A 816 -13.72 -6.25 16.20
N GLY A 817 -14.59 -7.20 16.58
CA GLY A 817 -15.13 -7.36 17.94
C GLY A 817 -14.17 -7.87 19.02
N ALA A 818 -14.52 -7.51 20.26
CA ALA A 818 -13.95 -7.93 21.55
C ALA A 818 -14.31 -9.41 21.87
N VAL A 819 -13.67 -10.13 22.81
CA VAL A 819 -13.66 -9.92 24.28
C VAL A 819 -12.48 -10.67 24.94
N ALA A 820 -12.00 -10.12 26.06
CA ALA A 820 -10.86 -10.57 26.86
C ALA A 820 -11.26 -11.34 28.14
N GLY A 821 -10.30 -12.10 28.69
CA GLY A 821 -10.14 -12.43 30.13
C GLY A 821 -10.42 -13.90 30.52
N ALA A 822 -9.73 -14.56 31.46
CA ALA A 822 -8.63 -14.20 32.36
C ALA A 822 -8.11 -15.46 33.10
N GLY A 823 -6.85 -15.44 33.58
CA GLY A 823 -6.37 -16.11 34.81
C GLY A 823 -5.91 -17.58 34.80
N GLY A 824 -4.63 -17.84 35.09
CA GLY A 824 -3.99 -19.17 35.24
C GLY A 824 -4.18 -19.85 36.62
N PRO A 825 -3.45 -20.96 36.89
CA PRO A 825 -2.33 -20.84 37.84
C PRO A 825 -1.08 -21.68 37.48
N MET A 826 -0.02 -21.41 38.24
CA MET A 826 1.36 -21.89 38.18
C MET A 826 1.59 -23.41 38.05
N GLY A 827 2.74 -23.80 37.47
CA GLY A 827 3.40 -25.06 37.81
C GLY A 827 4.48 -25.55 36.83
N GLY A 828 5.74 -25.19 37.10
CA GLY A 828 6.95 -26.00 36.93
C GLY A 828 7.16 -26.93 35.72
N GLY A 829 8.25 -26.65 34.99
CA GLY A 829 9.23 -27.68 34.62
C GLY A 829 9.18 -28.22 33.19
N GLY A 830 10.38 -28.37 32.62
CA GLY A 830 10.64 -29.33 31.54
C GLY A 830 10.67 -28.73 30.15
N GLY A 831 11.83 -28.78 29.51
CA GLY A 831 11.99 -28.41 28.11
C GLY A 831 11.11 -29.24 27.19
N GLY A 832 10.68 -28.62 26.10
CA GLY A 832 9.97 -29.28 25.02
C GLY A 832 9.79 -28.29 23.87
N ALA A 833 10.42 -28.62 22.75
CA ALA A 833 10.21 -28.16 21.37
C ALA A 833 9.39 -26.88 21.12
N ASN A 834 9.95 -25.99 20.29
CA ASN A 834 9.22 -24.95 19.55
C ASN A 834 7.87 -25.49 19.05
N ALA A 835 6.76 -25.08 19.67
CA ALA A 835 5.43 -25.39 19.17
C ALA A 835 5.21 -24.60 17.88
N ALA A 836 5.23 -25.31 16.75
CA ALA A 836 5.01 -24.72 15.44
C ALA A 836 3.59 -24.11 15.37
N MET A 837 3.47 -22.91 14.80
CA MET A 837 2.15 -22.35 14.50
C MET A 837 1.44 -23.27 13.49
N GLN A 838 0.17 -23.62 13.76
CA GLN A 838 -0.61 -24.51 12.93
C GLN A 838 -1.79 -23.75 12.31
N ARG A 839 -2.27 -24.21 11.16
CA ARG A 839 -3.48 -23.70 10.53
C ARG A 839 -4.69 -24.29 11.28
N ILE A 840 -5.59 -23.45 11.75
CA ILE A 840 -6.73 -23.84 12.60
C ILE A 840 -8.03 -23.31 12.01
N GLU A 841 -9.02 -24.18 11.86
CA GLU A 841 -10.36 -23.84 11.38
C GLU A 841 -11.29 -23.55 12.55
N ILE A 842 -11.93 -22.39 12.54
CA ILE A 842 -12.96 -21.97 13.50
C ILE A 842 -14.31 -22.37 12.94
N LEU A 843 -15.12 -23.05 13.75
CA LEU A 843 -16.39 -23.64 13.35
C LEU A 843 -17.56 -22.77 13.81
N ASN A 844 -18.57 -22.64 12.96
CA ASN A 844 -19.89 -22.14 13.31
C ASN A 844 -20.65 -23.19 14.14
N VAL A 845 -21.77 -22.79 14.75
CA VAL A 845 -22.62 -23.66 15.59
C VAL A 845 -23.20 -24.87 14.82
N ASP A 846 -23.27 -24.77 13.49
CA ASP A 846 -23.71 -25.85 12.58
C ASP A 846 -22.58 -26.80 12.14
N GLY A 847 -21.35 -26.58 12.62
CA GLY A 847 -20.16 -27.36 12.26
C GLY A 847 -19.48 -26.94 10.94
N THR A 848 -19.94 -25.87 10.29
CA THR A 848 -19.30 -25.33 9.07
C THR A 848 -18.11 -24.43 9.42
N VAL A 849 -17.11 -24.34 8.54
CA VAL A 849 -15.93 -23.50 8.78
C VAL A 849 -16.30 -22.03 8.61
N ALA A 850 -16.26 -21.28 9.72
CA ALA A 850 -16.50 -19.86 9.78
C ALA A 850 -15.28 -19.04 9.32
N ASN A 851 -14.10 -19.48 9.73
CA ASN A 851 -12.85 -18.79 9.44
C ASN A 851 -11.64 -19.72 9.62
N THR A 852 -10.47 -19.32 9.11
CA THR A 852 -9.22 -20.04 9.30
C THR A 852 -8.14 -19.10 9.80
N ILE A 853 -7.49 -19.45 10.91
CA ILE A 853 -6.44 -18.65 11.56
C ILE A 853 -5.14 -19.45 11.64
N ILE A 854 -4.00 -18.76 11.76
CA ILE A 854 -2.71 -19.39 12.07
C ILE A 854 -2.41 -19.10 13.54
N ALA A 855 -2.45 -20.13 14.37
CA ALA A 855 -2.27 -20.03 15.81
C ALA A 855 -1.76 -21.36 16.36
N THR A 856 -1.29 -21.38 17.60
CA THR A 856 -1.09 -22.65 18.30
C THR A 856 -2.45 -23.20 18.76
N PRO A 857 -2.62 -24.53 18.88
CA PRO A 857 -3.83 -25.15 19.43
C PRO A 857 -4.32 -24.51 20.73
N ASP A 858 -3.37 -24.17 21.62
CA ASP A 858 -3.67 -23.50 22.90
C ASP A 858 -4.31 -22.12 22.71
N VAL A 859 -3.88 -21.35 21.70
CA VAL A 859 -4.43 -20.03 21.39
C VAL A 859 -5.81 -20.14 20.72
N ALA A 860 -6.05 -21.18 19.92
CA ALA A 860 -7.36 -21.40 19.31
C ALA A 860 -8.42 -21.87 20.31
N GLU A 861 -8.06 -22.76 21.25
CA GLU A 861 -8.95 -23.13 22.36
C GLU A 861 -9.27 -21.93 23.25
N GLN A 862 -8.30 -21.02 23.46
CA GLN A 862 -8.51 -19.83 24.28
C GLN A 862 -9.40 -18.77 23.60
N LEU A 863 -9.34 -18.65 22.27
CA LEU A 863 -10.13 -17.69 21.48
C LEU A 863 -11.50 -18.24 21.05
N HIS A 864 -11.63 -19.56 20.86
CA HIS A 864 -12.84 -20.21 20.35
C HIS A 864 -13.11 -21.58 21.05
N PRO A 865 -13.41 -21.62 22.36
CA PRO A 865 -13.45 -22.87 23.14
C PRO A 865 -14.42 -23.91 22.55
N GLY A 866 -13.93 -25.11 22.26
CA GLY A 866 -14.72 -26.20 21.65
C GLY A 866 -15.31 -25.93 20.25
N ALA A 867 -15.01 -24.78 19.64
CA ALA A 867 -15.53 -24.34 18.33
C ALA A 867 -14.40 -24.19 17.30
N TRP A 868 -13.40 -25.07 17.37
CA TRP A 868 -12.28 -25.10 16.44
C TRP A 868 -11.78 -26.53 16.24
N ARG A 869 -11.09 -26.76 15.14
CA ARG A 869 -10.30 -27.96 14.90
C ARG A 869 -8.98 -27.58 14.27
N VAL A 870 -7.90 -28.29 14.59
CA VAL A 870 -6.66 -28.19 13.81
C VAL A 870 -7.02 -28.50 12.37
N ALA A 871 -6.78 -27.56 11.46
CA ALA A 871 -6.99 -27.81 10.05
C ALA A 871 -6.05 -28.97 9.69
N ALA A 872 -6.59 -30.05 9.14
CA ALA A 872 -5.77 -31.18 8.74
C ALA A 872 -4.54 -30.66 7.98
N GLU A 873 -3.34 -31.08 8.39
CA GLU A 873 -2.10 -30.73 7.70
C GLU A 873 -2.25 -31.10 6.23
N GLN A 874 -2.55 -30.10 5.40
CA GLN A 874 -2.20 -30.20 4.00
C GLN A 874 -0.70 -30.01 3.98
N TYR A 875 0.01 -31.14 3.96
CA TYR A 875 1.24 -31.27 3.20
C TYR A 875 1.13 -30.38 1.95
N GLU A 876 2.25 -29.78 1.50
CA GLU A 876 2.35 -29.40 0.09
C GLU A 876 1.58 -30.44 -0.73
N PRO A 877 0.69 -30.07 -1.67
CA PRO A 877 0.21 -31.09 -2.56
C PRO A 877 1.47 -31.70 -3.16
N ALA A 878 1.74 -32.95 -2.76
CA ALA A 878 2.56 -33.86 -3.53
C ALA A 878 2.15 -33.63 -4.99
N PRO A 879 3.12 -33.61 -5.93
CA PRO A 879 2.88 -33.24 -7.32
C PRO A 879 1.53 -33.79 -7.73
N THR A 880 0.59 -32.90 -8.09
CA THR A 880 -0.83 -33.18 -8.33
C THR A 880 -0.96 -34.64 -8.70
N ALA A 881 -1.54 -35.47 -7.80
CA ALA A 881 -1.76 -36.88 -8.07
C ALA A 881 -2.28 -36.93 -9.50
N GLY A 882 -1.48 -37.50 -10.40
CA GLY A 882 -1.80 -37.50 -11.81
C GLY A 882 -3.22 -38.01 -11.92
N LEU A 883 -4.06 -37.33 -12.69
CA LEU A 883 -5.42 -37.77 -12.98
C LEU A 883 -5.40 -39.30 -13.07
N GLN A 884 -6.20 -39.99 -12.24
CA GLN A 884 -6.18 -41.44 -12.06
C GLN A 884 -6.75 -42.13 -13.31
N HIS A 885 -6.04 -41.95 -14.41
CA HIS A 885 -6.38 -42.45 -15.72
C HIS A 885 -5.77 -43.83 -15.87
N ILE A 886 -6.64 -44.79 -16.14
CA ILE A 886 -6.22 -46.11 -16.59
C ILE A 886 -6.68 -46.34 -18.02
N SER A 887 -5.94 -47.15 -18.76
CA SER A 887 -6.36 -47.60 -20.08
C SER A 887 -7.66 -48.40 -19.97
N VAL A 888 -8.49 -48.36 -21.02
CA VAL A 888 -9.76 -49.12 -21.05
C VAL A 888 -9.53 -50.61 -20.84
N GLY A 889 -8.42 -51.15 -21.38
CA GLY A 889 -8.02 -52.55 -21.17
C GLY A 889 -7.76 -52.86 -19.70
N ALA A 890 -6.96 -52.03 -19.03
CA ALA A 890 -6.64 -52.17 -17.61
C ALA A 890 -7.88 -52.05 -16.71
N PHE A 891 -8.82 -51.15 -17.05
CA PHE A 891 -10.09 -51.07 -16.33
C PHE A 891 -10.87 -52.39 -16.35
N TYR A 892 -10.95 -53.04 -17.52
CA TYR A 892 -11.61 -54.36 -17.60
C TYR A 892 -10.83 -55.48 -16.90
N ASP A 893 -9.50 -55.39 -16.83
CA ASP A 893 -8.67 -56.38 -16.15
C ASP A 893 -8.84 -56.34 -14.61
N ARG A 894 -9.21 -55.18 -14.05
CA ARG A 894 -9.54 -55.04 -12.62
C ARG A 894 -10.80 -55.80 -12.18
N PHE A 895 -11.67 -56.21 -13.11
CA PHE A 895 -12.82 -57.08 -12.81
C PHE A 895 -12.42 -58.56 -12.68
N GLY A 896 -11.16 -58.92 -12.94
CA GLY A 896 -10.63 -60.26 -12.78
C GLY A 896 -11.43 -61.33 -13.54
N PRO A 897 -11.82 -62.46 -12.92
CA PRO A 897 -12.53 -63.55 -13.61
C PRO A 897 -13.96 -63.17 -14.06
N ALA A 898 -14.56 -62.13 -13.47
CA ALA A 898 -15.90 -61.66 -13.84
C ALA A 898 -15.92 -60.89 -15.17
N LYS A 899 -14.75 -60.44 -15.66
CA LYS A 899 -14.59 -59.69 -16.92
C LYS A 899 -15.32 -60.34 -18.09
N TRP A 900 -15.12 -61.65 -18.29
CA TRP A 900 -15.69 -62.36 -19.43
C TRP A 900 -17.21 -62.52 -19.32
N ALA A 901 -17.74 -62.69 -18.11
CA ALA A 901 -19.18 -62.75 -17.87
C ALA A 901 -19.86 -61.40 -18.18
N ILE A 902 -19.24 -60.28 -17.77
CA ILE A 902 -19.74 -58.92 -18.02
C ILE A 902 -19.69 -58.57 -19.51
N LEU A 903 -18.61 -58.92 -20.21
CA LEU A 903 -18.48 -58.65 -21.65
C LEU A 903 -19.41 -59.52 -22.52
N SER A 904 -19.83 -60.68 -22.01
CA SER A 904 -20.78 -61.58 -22.69
C SER A 904 -22.26 -61.30 -22.39
N ASP A 905 -22.54 -60.40 -21.44
CA ASP A 905 -23.91 -60.09 -21.00
C ASP A 905 -24.58 -59.10 -21.97
N GLU A 906 -25.62 -59.56 -22.68
CA GLU A 906 -26.35 -58.76 -23.67
C GLU A 906 -27.49 -57.92 -23.08
N THR A 907 -27.68 -57.91 -21.75
CA THR A 907 -28.74 -57.13 -21.12
C THR A 907 -28.57 -55.63 -21.46
N PRO A 908 -29.66 -54.91 -21.83
CA PRO A 908 -29.55 -53.53 -22.31
C PRO A 908 -28.79 -52.56 -21.39
N PRO A 909 -28.94 -52.60 -20.05
CA PRO A 909 -28.21 -51.73 -19.13
C PRO A 909 -26.72 -52.04 -19.08
N VAL A 910 -26.33 -53.32 -19.01
CA VAL A 910 -24.92 -53.75 -18.97
C VAL A 910 -24.21 -53.41 -20.28
N ARG A 911 -24.88 -53.67 -21.41
CA ARG A 911 -24.38 -53.33 -22.75
C ARG A 911 -24.16 -51.82 -22.95
N ALA A 912 -24.98 -50.96 -22.32
CA ALA A 912 -24.79 -49.52 -22.38
C ALA A 912 -23.51 -49.09 -21.63
N VAL A 913 -23.28 -49.62 -20.42
CA VAL A 913 -22.07 -49.34 -19.63
C VAL A 913 -20.81 -49.85 -20.33
N VAL A 914 -20.84 -51.05 -20.90
CA VAL A 914 -19.69 -51.62 -21.64
C VAL A 914 -19.35 -50.80 -22.89
N ARG A 915 -20.37 -50.36 -23.64
CA ARG A 915 -20.15 -49.51 -24.83
C ARG A 915 -19.63 -48.13 -24.46
N ASP A 916 -20.15 -47.52 -23.39
CA ASP A 916 -19.69 -46.21 -22.91
C ASP A 916 -18.24 -46.24 -22.44
N ALA A 917 -17.85 -47.26 -21.68
CA ALA A 917 -16.46 -47.43 -21.23
C ALA A 917 -15.50 -47.73 -22.40
N SER A 918 -15.95 -48.49 -23.41
CA SER A 918 -15.11 -48.91 -24.54
C SER A 918 -14.79 -47.80 -25.55
N VAL A 919 -15.60 -46.74 -25.65
CA VAL A 919 -15.36 -45.61 -26.58
C VAL A 919 -14.49 -44.51 -25.98
N ARG A 920 -14.18 -44.58 -24.68
CA ARG A 920 -13.36 -43.58 -23.99
C ARG A 920 -11.88 -43.81 -24.29
N LYS A 921 -11.10 -42.73 -24.39
CA LYS A 921 -9.64 -42.82 -24.61
C LYS A 921 -8.91 -43.36 -23.37
N TYR A 922 -9.47 -43.11 -22.19
CA TYR A 922 -9.00 -43.56 -20.88
C TYR A 922 -10.20 -43.56 -19.93
N ILE A 923 -10.10 -44.33 -18.85
CA ILE A 923 -11.08 -44.33 -17.76
C ILE A 923 -10.51 -43.51 -16.62
N ASP A 924 -11.26 -42.49 -16.21
CA ASP A 924 -10.94 -41.66 -15.05
C ASP A 924 -11.62 -42.27 -13.82
N LEU A 925 -10.81 -42.77 -12.88
CA LEU A 925 -11.30 -43.40 -11.65
C LEU A 925 -11.91 -42.37 -10.68
N ASP A 926 -11.57 -41.09 -10.82
CA ASP A 926 -12.11 -40.01 -9.98
C ASP A 926 -13.45 -39.45 -10.51
N ASN A 927 -13.98 -40.01 -11.61
CA ASN A 927 -15.24 -39.57 -12.20
C ASN A 927 -16.44 -39.94 -11.30
N ALA A 928 -17.20 -38.92 -10.88
CA ALA A 928 -18.39 -39.05 -10.04
C ALA A 928 -19.49 -39.95 -10.62
N ASP A 929 -19.52 -40.15 -11.94
CA ASP A 929 -20.52 -41.01 -12.62
C ASP A 929 -20.12 -42.50 -12.65
N LEU A 930 -18.85 -42.83 -12.38
CA LEU A 930 -18.34 -44.21 -12.47
C LEU A 930 -18.95 -45.17 -11.44
N PRO A 931 -19.16 -44.76 -10.15
CA PRO A 931 -19.84 -45.59 -9.16
C PRO A 931 -21.28 -45.96 -9.58
N ALA A 932 -21.99 -45.07 -10.27
CA ALA A 932 -23.34 -45.34 -10.78
C ALA A 932 -23.31 -46.39 -11.91
N GLY A 933 -22.29 -46.35 -12.78
CA GLY A 933 -22.07 -47.38 -13.80
C GLY A 933 -21.75 -48.77 -13.21
N LEU A 934 -20.95 -48.82 -12.15
CA LEU A 934 -20.64 -50.07 -11.44
C LEU A 934 -21.87 -50.63 -10.68
N ALA A 935 -22.71 -49.75 -10.11
CA ALA A 935 -23.96 -50.17 -9.47
C ALA A 935 -24.94 -50.85 -10.44
N ILE A 936 -24.96 -50.45 -11.73
CA ILE A 936 -25.76 -51.11 -12.76
C ILE A 936 -25.28 -52.54 -13.00
N LEU A 937 -23.96 -52.79 -12.97
CA LEU A 937 -23.38 -54.13 -13.12
C LEU A 937 -23.67 -55.03 -11.91
N GLN A 938 -23.64 -54.48 -10.69
CA GLN A 938 -24.04 -55.20 -9.47
C GLN A 938 -25.53 -55.57 -9.50
N ALA A 939 -26.39 -54.64 -9.93
CA ALA A 939 -27.83 -54.88 -10.04
C ALA A 939 -28.18 -55.95 -11.09
N ALA A 940 -27.32 -56.15 -12.10
CA ALA A 940 -27.44 -57.21 -13.10
C ALA A 940 -26.95 -58.59 -12.60
N GLY A 941 -26.47 -58.69 -11.35
CA GLY A 941 -26.08 -59.96 -10.73
C GLY A 941 -24.59 -60.31 -10.86
N HIS A 942 -23.75 -59.41 -11.38
CA HIS A 942 -22.30 -59.62 -11.42
C HIS A 942 -21.68 -59.33 -10.05
N ALA A 943 -20.94 -60.31 -9.51
CA ALA A 943 -20.27 -60.20 -8.21
C ALA A 943 -18.99 -59.35 -8.32
N ILE A 944 -19.18 -58.03 -8.50
CA ILE A 944 -18.10 -57.05 -8.54
C ILE A 944 -18.01 -56.29 -7.21
N ASP A 945 -16.79 -55.91 -6.84
CA ASP A 945 -16.49 -55.06 -5.70
C ASP A 945 -16.04 -53.67 -6.20
N PRO A 946 -16.93 -52.66 -6.19
CA PRO A 946 -16.65 -51.33 -6.69
C PRO A 946 -15.51 -50.63 -5.93
N ALA A 947 -15.40 -50.87 -4.61
CA ALA A 947 -14.35 -50.27 -3.80
C ALA A 947 -12.99 -50.88 -4.17
N ALA A 948 -12.93 -52.19 -4.39
CA ALA A 948 -11.70 -52.84 -4.86
C ALA A 948 -11.26 -52.41 -6.28
N ILE A 949 -12.19 -51.95 -7.12
CA ILE A 949 -11.88 -51.49 -8.50
C ILE A 949 -11.43 -50.02 -8.51
N LEU A 950 -12.11 -49.18 -7.73
CA LEU A 950 -11.89 -47.73 -7.66
C LEU A 950 -10.69 -47.36 -6.79
N ASP A 951 -10.55 -48.01 -5.62
CA ASP A 951 -9.57 -47.61 -4.61
C ASP A 951 -8.24 -48.39 -4.72
N ALA A 952 -8.14 -49.34 -5.68
CA ALA A 952 -6.92 -50.09 -5.90
C ALA A 952 -5.80 -49.21 -6.50
N PRO A 953 -4.57 -49.28 -5.95
CA PRO A 953 -3.45 -48.44 -6.39
C PRO A 953 -3.08 -48.74 -7.85
N ILE A 954 -3.03 -47.69 -8.68
CA ILE A 954 -2.69 -47.77 -10.11
C ILE A 954 -1.26 -48.29 -10.29
N GLN A 955 -1.12 -49.36 -11.07
CA GLN A 955 0.16 -49.92 -11.44
C GLN A 955 0.71 -49.22 -12.71
N PRO A 956 2.05 -49.10 -12.87
CA PRO A 956 2.64 -48.38 -14.01
C PRO A 956 2.23 -48.87 -15.41
N HIS A 957 1.80 -50.13 -15.54
CA HIS A 957 1.34 -50.71 -16.81
C HIS A 957 -0.14 -50.46 -17.11
N GLU A 958 -0.90 -49.93 -16.14
CA GLU A 958 -2.32 -49.60 -16.31
C GLU A 958 -2.54 -48.19 -16.88
N LEU A 959 -1.51 -47.35 -16.89
CA LEU A 959 -1.55 -45.98 -17.40
C LEU A 959 -1.74 -45.96 -18.94
N PRO A 960 -2.59 -45.09 -19.49
CA PRO A 960 -2.94 -45.03 -20.92
C PRO A 960 -1.87 -44.44 -21.85
#